data_AF-A0A8S2AKE7-F1
#
_entry.id   AF-A0A8S2AKE7-F1
#
_cell.length_a   1.000
_cell.length_b   1.000
_cell.length_c   1.000
_cell.angle_alpha   90.00
_cell.angle_beta   90.00
_cell.angle_gamma   90.00
#
_symmetry.space_group_name_H-M   'P 1'
#
loop_
_entity.id
_entity.type
_entity.pdbx_description
1 polymer ?
#
loop_
_entity_poly.entity_id
_entity_poly.type
_entity_poly.pdbx_seq_one_letter_code
_entity_poly.pdbx_strand_id
1 'polypeptide(L)'
;MTSPSHAPDRGDGDSVENQSPELRKDPVTNRWVIFSPARAKRPTDFKSKSPQNPNPKPSSCSFCIGREQECAPEIFRVPDHDPNWKLRVIENLYPALSRNLETEAKQGETGTGRTIVGFGFHDVVIESPVHSIQLSDIDPVGIGDVLIAYKKRTDQIAQHDSINYIQVFKNQGASAGASMSHSHSQIMALPVVPPTVSSRLDGTKDYFEETGKCCLCEAKSKHFVIDESSHFVSVAPFAATYPFEIWIIPKDHSSHFHHLDDVKAVDLGGLLKLMLQKIAKQLNDPPYNYMIHTSPLKVTESQLPYTHWFLQIVPQLSGIGGFEIGTGSKRRSSPSETMGISTQSHGIQSMLKEGYRHLSGLDEAVIKNIEACKELSTITRTSLGPNGMNKMVINHLDKLFVTNDAATIVNELEIQHPAAKILVLAAKAQQEEVGDGANLTISFAGELLQNAEELIRMGLHPSEIISGYTKASIKAVEYLEELVESGSESMDVRNKEEVVSRMRAAVASKQFGQEEIICSLVADACIQVCPKNPTNFNLDNVRISKLLGGGLHNSCIVRGMVLKSDAIGSIKRMEKAKVAVFADGVDTTATETKGTVLIHSAEQLENYAKTEEAKVEELIKAVAESGAKVIVSGGSVGEMALHFCERYKLMVLKISSKFELRRFCRTTGAVAQLKLSRPSPDDLGYVDSISVEEIGGVRVTIARNEEGGNSISTVVLRGSTDSILDDLERAVDDGVNTYKAMCRDSRIVPGAAATEIELAQRLKEYANAETGLDKYAISKFAESFEFVPKTLADNAGLNAMEITASLYTGHGSGNAKLGIDLEEGVCKDVSDTKVWDLYSTKLFALKYAADAACTVLRVDQIIMAKPAGGPRRDAAAAAAASSVSSLAGRVAIVTGSSRGIGRAIAIHLAERGAKVVINYTTRSTEADQVAAEINSSPGAGQEPIAFVFRADISEPSQVESLFDAAEKAFNSPVHILVNSAGILNPNYPTIANTPIEDFESIFKVNTRGSFLCCKEAAKRLKRGGGGRIIMLTSSLTEALIPGQGAYTASKAAVEAMVKILAKELKGSGITANCVSPGPVATEMFFDGKSEETVRNIIERSPFGRLGETKDIASVVGFLASDGGEWINGQVIVANGAFLK
;
A
#
# COMPACT_ATOMS: atom_id res chain seq x y z
N MET A 1 -61.79 37.69 -25.34
CA MET A 1 -60.36 37.99 -25.21
C MET A 1 -59.99 37.85 -23.73
N THR A 2 -58.92 37.12 -23.40
CA THR A 2 -58.06 37.21 -22.17
C THR A 2 -58.68 37.74 -20.86
N SER A 3 -58.78 37.07 -19.69
CA SER A 3 -58.21 35.83 -19.08
C SER A 3 -56.66 35.74 -18.99
N PRO A 4 -56.04 35.15 -17.93
CA PRO A 4 -56.50 34.72 -16.56
C PRO A 4 -56.03 35.69 -15.42
N SER A 5 -56.31 35.62 -14.09
CA SER A 5 -57.06 34.78 -13.10
C SER A 5 -56.27 33.77 -12.18
N HIS A 6 -56.52 33.85 -10.85
CA HIS A 6 -56.08 32.99 -9.69
C HIS A 6 -54.60 33.10 -9.21
N ALA A 7 -54.19 32.83 -7.95
CA ALA A 7 -54.78 32.72 -6.58
C ALA A 7 -53.60 32.46 -5.55
N PRO A 8 -53.77 32.11 -4.24
CA PRO A 8 -54.81 32.32 -3.21
C PRO A 8 -54.27 33.01 -1.90
N ASP A 9 -55.08 33.01 -0.82
CA ASP A 9 -54.85 33.60 0.52
C ASP A 9 -54.43 32.56 1.60
N ARG A 10 -53.70 32.99 2.66
CA ARG A 10 -53.45 32.26 3.95
C ARG A 10 -52.98 33.15 5.13
N GLY A 11 -53.92 33.49 6.01
CA GLY A 11 -53.93 33.12 7.45
C GLY A 11 -52.78 33.50 8.41
N ASP A 12 -53.11 34.36 9.38
CA ASP A 12 -52.70 34.41 10.80
C ASP A 12 -51.23 34.13 11.19
N GLY A 13 -50.48 35.21 11.42
CA GLY A 13 -49.20 35.19 12.12
C GLY A 13 -49.35 35.46 13.61
N ASP A 14 -49.48 34.42 14.42
CA ASP A 14 -49.63 34.53 15.87
C ASP A 14 -48.30 34.86 16.59
N SER A 15 -48.38 35.46 17.78
CA SER A 15 -47.27 36.19 18.40
C SER A 15 -46.07 35.33 18.85
N VAL A 16 -44.85 35.73 18.45
CA VAL A 16 -43.58 35.04 18.82
C VAL A 16 -43.11 35.39 20.24
N GLU A 17 -43.71 36.39 20.89
CA GLU A 17 -43.16 37.03 22.09
C GLU A 17 -43.18 36.18 23.37
N ASN A 18 -43.93 35.07 23.40
CA ASN A 18 -44.28 34.35 24.64
C ASN A 18 -43.82 32.87 24.70
N GLN A 19 -42.86 32.46 23.86
CA GLN A 19 -42.31 31.10 23.91
C GLN A 19 -41.33 30.91 25.07
N SER A 20 -41.55 29.86 25.87
CA SER A 20 -40.64 29.42 26.95
C SER A 20 -39.50 28.54 26.41
N PRO A 21 -38.37 28.39 27.14
CA PRO A 21 -37.32 27.45 26.73
C PRO A 21 -37.79 25.99 26.85
N GLU A 22 -37.31 25.14 25.97
CA GLU A 22 -37.68 23.72 25.86
C GLU A 22 -36.46 22.82 25.65
N LEU A 23 -36.54 21.59 26.16
CA LEU A 23 -35.63 20.48 25.88
C LEU A 23 -36.33 19.48 24.95
N ARG A 24 -35.91 19.42 23.68
CA ARG A 24 -36.48 18.51 22.66
C ARG A 24 -35.54 17.35 22.41
N LYS A 25 -36.05 16.11 22.42
CA LYS A 25 -35.29 14.90 22.10
C LYS A 25 -35.54 14.48 20.66
N ASP A 26 -34.48 14.41 19.87
CA ASP A 26 -34.51 13.80 18.55
C ASP A 26 -34.60 12.27 18.68
N PRO A 27 -35.63 11.61 18.11
CA PRO A 27 -35.73 10.15 18.13
C PRO A 27 -34.69 9.45 17.25
N VAL A 28 -34.12 10.11 16.24
CA VAL A 28 -33.18 9.49 15.28
C VAL A 28 -31.77 9.44 15.85
N THR A 29 -31.21 10.56 16.31
CA THR A 29 -29.85 10.59 16.90
C THR A 29 -29.82 10.40 18.41
N ASN A 30 -30.98 10.24 19.07
CA ASN A 30 -31.14 10.09 20.53
C ASN A 30 -30.68 11.32 21.35
N ARG A 31 -30.35 12.45 20.70
CA ARG A 31 -29.79 13.68 21.30
C ARG A 31 -30.85 14.60 21.87
N TRP A 32 -30.52 15.33 22.94
CA TRP A 32 -31.29 16.50 23.40
C TRP A 32 -30.80 17.77 22.72
N VAL A 33 -31.73 18.65 22.35
CA VAL A 33 -31.49 19.99 21.84
C VAL A 33 -32.22 20.98 22.74
N ILE A 34 -31.50 22.01 23.22
CA ILE A 34 -32.10 23.12 23.97
C ILE A 34 -32.61 24.15 22.97
N PHE A 35 -33.93 24.38 22.95
CA PHE A 35 -34.57 25.48 22.25
C PHE A 35 -34.74 26.65 23.22
N SER A 36 -34.12 27.79 22.95
CA SER A 36 -34.01 28.91 23.90
C SER A 36 -34.32 30.25 23.21
N PRO A 37 -35.60 30.68 23.18
CA PRO A 37 -36.03 31.94 22.54
C PRO A 37 -35.26 33.18 23.04
N ALA A 38 -34.85 33.19 24.32
CA ALA A 38 -34.05 34.27 24.91
C ALA A 38 -32.71 34.51 24.18
N ARG A 39 -32.09 33.48 23.60
CA ARG A 39 -30.82 33.60 22.88
C ARG A 39 -30.98 34.22 21.48
N ALA A 40 -32.16 34.16 20.87
CA ALA A 40 -32.43 34.81 19.58
C ALA A 40 -32.35 36.35 19.67
N LYS A 41 -32.44 36.93 20.88
CA LYS A 41 -32.29 38.37 21.14
C LYS A 41 -30.83 38.86 21.11
N ARG A 42 -29.86 38.00 20.74
CA ARG A 42 -28.42 38.33 20.74
C ARG A 42 -27.96 38.88 19.38
N PRO A 43 -27.41 40.11 19.28
CA PRO A 43 -27.14 40.77 17.99
C PRO A 43 -26.08 40.14 17.07
N THR A 44 -25.35 39.14 17.55
CA THR A 44 -24.17 38.55 16.89
C THR A 44 -24.46 37.27 16.12
N ASP A 45 -25.43 36.46 16.57
CA ASP A 45 -25.42 35.02 16.30
C ASP A 45 -25.97 34.63 14.91
N PHE A 46 -26.47 35.61 14.15
CA PHE A 46 -27.05 35.44 12.80
C PHE A 46 -26.20 36.06 11.66
N LYS A 47 -24.99 36.56 11.94
CA LYS A 47 -24.08 37.09 10.90
C LYS A 47 -23.00 36.07 10.55
N SER A 48 -22.64 35.98 9.27
CA SER A 48 -21.55 35.12 8.81
C SER A 48 -20.22 35.53 9.46
N LYS A 49 -19.40 34.54 9.86
CA LYS A 49 -18.15 34.77 10.60
C LYS A 49 -17.06 35.39 9.72
N SER A 50 -17.05 36.71 9.61
CA SER A 50 -15.87 37.47 9.19
C SER A 50 -14.90 37.65 10.36
N PRO A 51 -13.58 37.71 10.12
CA PRO A 51 -12.59 37.92 11.18
C PRO A 51 -12.70 39.33 11.75
N GLN A 52 -13.17 39.45 12.99
CA GLN A 52 -13.17 40.72 13.73
C GLN A 52 -11.81 40.96 14.39
N ASN A 53 -11.43 42.24 14.52
CA ASN A 53 -10.17 42.64 15.17
C ASN A 53 -10.05 42.06 16.60
N PRO A 54 -8.91 41.46 16.97
CA PRO A 54 -8.68 40.92 18.31
C PRO A 54 -8.31 42.04 19.31
N ASN A 55 -9.23 42.98 19.54
CA ASN A 55 -9.40 43.76 20.78
C ASN A 55 -10.50 44.82 20.61
N PRO A 56 -11.69 44.64 21.21
CA PRO A 56 -12.55 45.76 21.58
C PRO A 56 -11.80 46.70 22.54
N LYS A 57 -12.14 48.00 22.57
CA LYS A 57 -11.58 48.91 23.57
C LYS A 57 -12.04 48.48 24.97
N PRO A 58 -11.19 48.54 26.03
CA PRO A 58 -11.60 48.18 27.39
C PRO A 58 -12.72 49.08 27.97
N SER A 59 -13.01 50.20 27.31
CA SER A 59 -14.06 51.16 27.65
C SER A 59 -15.50 50.70 27.35
N SER A 60 -15.73 49.45 26.93
CA SER A 60 -17.07 48.92 26.57
C SER A 60 -17.34 47.49 27.06
N CYS A 61 -16.74 47.06 28.17
CA CYS A 61 -16.99 45.74 28.75
C CYS A 61 -17.60 45.86 30.15
N SER A 62 -18.78 45.27 30.34
CA SER A 62 -19.56 45.29 31.59
C SER A 62 -18.98 44.41 32.70
N PHE A 63 -18.04 43.51 32.38
CA PHE A 63 -17.37 42.64 33.36
C PHE A 63 -16.15 43.30 34.04
N CYS A 64 -15.74 44.49 33.59
CA CYS A 64 -14.68 45.25 34.26
C CYS A 64 -15.15 45.83 35.60
N ILE A 65 -14.21 46.01 36.53
CA ILE A 65 -14.44 46.72 37.81
C ILE A 65 -15.06 48.11 37.59
N GLY A 66 -16.02 48.48 38.44
CA GLY A 66 -16.74 49.75 38.39
C GLY A 66 -17.89 49.79 37.38
N ARG A 67 -18.24 48.67 36.75
CA ARG A 67 -19.40 48.50 35.85
C ARG A 67 -20.35 47.39 36.27
N GLU A 68 -20.36 47.05 37.56
CA GLU A 68 -21.17 45.97 38.12
C GLU A 68 -22.68 46.17 37.87
N GLN A 69 -23.12 47.43 37.69
CA GLN A 69 -24.51 47.79 37.34
C GLN A 69 -24.90 47.49 35.88
N GLU A 70 -23.93 47.25 34.98
CA GLU A 70 -24.18 46.79 33.60
C GLU A 70 -24.30 45.25 33.51
N CYS A 71 -24.15 44.53 34.63
CA CYS A 71 -24.27 43.07 34.71
C CYS A 71 -25.70 42.61 35.00
N ALA A 72 -25.97 41.33 34.69
CA ALA A 72 -27.10 40.60 35.25
C ALA A 72 -26.91 40.36 36.78
N PRO A 73 -27.95 39.96 37.53
CA PRO A 73 -27.91 39.85 38.99
C PRO A 73 -26.74 39.01 39.52
N GLU A 74 -26.17 39.46 40.63
CA GLU A 74 -25.04 38.81 41.29
C GLU A 74 -25.50 37.75 42.29
N ILE A 75 -24.86 36.59 42.26
CA ILE A 75 -25.15 35.46 43.15
C ILE A 75 -24.20 35.47 44.36
N PHE A 76 -22.90 35.69 44.11
CA PHE A 76 -21.90 36.01 45.14
C PHE A 76 -20.61 36.58 44.52
N ARG A 77 -19.71 37.08 45.37
CA ARG A 77 -18.36 37.54 45.02
C ARG A 77 -17.31 36.97 45.99
N VAL A 78 -16.03 37.10 45.64
CA VAL A 78 -14.91 36.74 46.53
C VAL A 78 -13.87 37.89 46.51
N PRO A 79 -13.51 38.47 47.68
CA PRO A 79 -14.12 38.30 48.99
C PRO A 79 -15.58 38.76 49.03
N ASP A 80 -16.40 38.15 49.89
CA ASP A 80 -17.81 38.53 50.06
C ASP A 80 -17.92 40.02 50.53
N HIS A 81 -18.84 40.78 49.91
CA HIS A 81 -19.12 42.21 50.15
C HIS A 81 -17.99 43.25 49.86
N ASP A 82 -16.80 42.86 49.40
CA ASP A 82 -15.73 43.83 49.07
C ASP A 82 -15.99 44.54 47.71
N PRO A 83 -15.82 45.87 47.57
CA PRO A 83 -15.77 46.55 46.27
C PRO A 83 -14.57 46.12 45.39
N ASN A 84 -13.43 45.76 45.97
CA ASN A 84 -12.25 45.24 45.27
C ASN A 84 -12.32 43.72 45.12
N TRP A 85 -13.38 43.24 44.47
CA TRP A 85 -13.61 41.82 44.23
C TRP A 85 -12.51 41.21 43.33
N LYS A 86 -12.07 39.99 43.65
CA LYS A 86 -11.21 39.17 42.77
C LYS A 86 -12.03 38.41 41.72
N LEU A 87 -13.21 37.93 42.13
CA LEU A 87 -14.01 36.93 41.43
C LEU A 87 -15.49 37.20 41.69
N ARG A 88 -16.34 37.05 40.67
CA ARG A 88 -17.81 37.20 40.77
C ARG A 88 -18.55 36.07 40.08
N VAL A 89 -19.68 35.66 40.65
CA VAL A 89 -20.64 34.75 40.01
C VAL A 89 -21.96 35.49 39.81
N ILE A 90 -22.41 35.58 38.58
CA ILE A 90 -23.63 36.29 38.16
C ILE A 90 -24.56 35.37 37.37
N GLU A 91 -25.83 35.72 37.25
CA GLU A 91 -26.75 35.06 36.31
C GLU A 91 -26.33 35.33 34.85
N ASN A 92 -26.64 34.43 33.91
CA ASN A 92 -26.45 34.74 32.49
C ASN A 92 -27.60 35.63 31.97
N LEU A 93 -27.27 36.79 31.39
CA LEU A 93 -28.22 37.74 30.80
C LEU A 93 -29.06 37.14 29.64
N TYR A 94 -28.55 36.11 28.97
CA TYR A 94 -29.25 35.37 27.91
C TYR A 94 -29.25 33.86 28.25
N PRO A 95 -30.02 33.44 29.28
CA PRO A 95 -29.91 32.10 29.83
C PRO A 95 -30.49 31.06 28.86
N ALA A 96 -29.87 29.88 28.81
CA ALA A 96 -30.33 28.78 27.95
C ALA A 96 -31.59 28.08 28.48
N LEU A 97 -31.79 28.14 29.80
CA LEU A 97 -32.85 27.48 30.57
C LEU A 97 -33.35 28.48 31.61
N SER A 98 -34.60 28.35 32.07
CA SER A 98 -35.20 29.29 33.01
C SER A 98 -35.24 28.72 34.44
N ARG A 99 -34.81 29.55 35.41
CA ARG A 99 -34.88 29.26 36.84
C ARG A 99 -36.28 29.46 37.46
N ASN A 100 -37.20 30.10 36.72
CA ASN A 100 -38.54 30.51 37.18
C ASN A 100 -39.69 29.64 36.62
N LEU A 101 -39.40 28.43 36.11
CA LEU A 101 -40.43 27.53 35.57
C LEU A 101 -40.77 26.44 36.60
N GLU A 102 -42.06 26.21 36.82
CA GLU A 102 -42.54 25.10 37.64
C GLU A 102 -42.18 23.75 36.99
N THR A 103 -41.82 22.77 37.81
CA THR A 103 -41.26 21.49 37.33
C THR A 103 -42.29 20.35 37.23
N GLU A 104 -43.58 20.65 37.36
CA GLU A 104 -44.63 19.67 37.10
C GLU A 104 -44.68 19.28 35.61
N ALA A 105 -44.53 17.98 35.35
CA ALA A 105 -44.06 17.49 34.06
C ALA A 105 -45.15 17.41 32.99
N LYS A 106 -45.41 18.53 32.30
CA LYS A 106 -46.06 18.53 30.97
C LYS A 106 -45.13 17.92 29.91
N GLN A 107 -45.05 16.59 29.89
CA GLN A 107 -44.44 15.86 28.80
C GLN A 107 -45.36 15.90 27.58
N GLY A 108 -45.00 16.72 26.60
CA GLY A 108 -45.70 16.79 25.31
C GLY A 108 -45.20 15.68 24.39
N GLU A 109 -46.02 14.66 24.14
CA GLU A 109 -45.84 13.76 23.00
C GLU A 109 -46.34 14.44 21.71
N THR A 110 -45.51 15.33 21.17
CA THR A 110 -45.58 15.66 19.76
C THR A 110 -45.21 14.42 18.95
N GLY A 111 -46.00 14.04 17.93
CA GLY A 111 -45.87 12.78 17.18
C GLY A 111 -44.58 12.57 16.36
N THR A 112 -43.54 13.36 16.61
CA THR A 112 -42.21 13.32 16.00
C THR A 112 -41.05 13.41 17.01
N GLY A 113 -41.31 13.52 18.32
CA GLY A 113 -40.26 13.60 19.34
C GLY A 113 -40.77 13.94 20.75
N ARG A 114 -39.95 13.67 21.78
CA ARG A 114 -40.28 13.90 23.20
C ARG A 114 -39.81 15.29 23.63
N THR A 115 -40.70 16.10 24.19
CA THR A 115 -40.39 17.46 24.66
C THR A 115 -40.58 17.59 26.18
N ILE A 116 -39.66 18.30 26.83
CA ILE A 116 -39.64 18.61 28.26
C ILE A 116 -39.45 20.12 28.44
N VAL A 117 -40.02 20.70 29.51
CA VAL A 117 -39.84 22.11 29.89
C VAL A 117 -38.36 22.43 30.13
N GLY A 118 -37.87 23.55 29.58
CA GLY A 118 -36.49 24.03 29.73
C GLY A 118 -36.20 24.69 31.09
N PHE A 119 -36.56 24.02 32.18
CA PHE A 119 -36.13 24.39 33.53
C PHE A 119 -34.62 24.17 33.69
N GLY A 120 -33.96 25.03 34.47
CA GLY A 120 -32.55 24.87 34.83
C GLY A 120 -31.84 26.19 35.11
N PHE A 121 -30.57 26.10 35.50
CA PHE A 121 -29.73 27.26 35.81
C PHE A 121 -28.67 27.46 34.73
N HIS A 122 -28.37 28.73 34.42
CA HIS A 122 -27.27 29.10 33.54
C HIS A 122 -26.64 30.38 34.08
N ASP A 123 -25.44 30.22 34.65
CA ASP A 123 -24.72 31.26 35.41
C ASP A 123 -23.32 31.48 34.81
N VAL A 124 -22.73 32.64 35.06
CA VAL A 124 -21.43 33.06 34.55
C VAL A 124 -20.48 33.38 35.70
N VAL A 125 -19.25 32.88 35.62
CA VAL A 125 -18.17 33.13 36.57
C VAL A 125 -17.16 34.07 35.91
N ILE A 126 -16.99 35.26 36.47
CA ILE A 126 -16.05 36.29 36.00
C ILE A 126 -14.74 36.14 36.78
N GLU A 127 -13.69 35.69 36.10
CA GLU A 127 -12.48 35.14 36.72
C GLU A 127 -11.48 36.21 37.21
N SER A 128 -11.63 37.46 36.76
CA SER A 128 -10.78 38.58 37.13
C SER A 128 -11.56 39.90 36.97
N PRO A 129 -11.28 40.97 37.75
CA PRO A 129 -11.79 42.31 37.47
C PRO A 129 -11.13 43.02 36.28
N VAL A 130 -10.02 42.49 35.75
CA VAL A 130 -9.17 43.15 34.74
C VAL A 130 -9.30 42.49 33.37
N HIS A 131 -9.74 43.26 32.37
CA HIS A 131 -10.04 42.76 31.02
C HIS A 131 -8.87 42.06 30.30
N SER A 132 -7.63 42.44 30.61
CA SER A 132 -6.42 41.92 29.95
C SER A 132 -5.80 40.70 30.63
N ILE A 133 -6.36 40.24 31.76
CA ILE A 133 -5.87 39.06 32.49
C ILE A 133 -6.66 37.83 32.02
N GLN A 134 -5.94 36.83 31.49
CA GLN A 134 -6.50 35.52 31.21
C GLN A 134 -6.29 34.57 32.41
N LEU A 135 -7.06 33.48 32.47
CA LEU A 135 -6.89 32.44 33.49
C LEU A 135 -5.47 31.84 33.54
N SER A 136 -4.73 31.87 32.43
CA SER A 136 -3.31 31.45 32.34
C SER A 136 -2.35 32.34 33.13
N ASP A 137 -2.78 33.54 33.51
CA ASP A 137 -1.92 34.60 34.05
C ASP A 137 -2.11 34.70 35.57
N ILE A 138 -3.36 34.54 36.04
CA ILE A 138 -3.78 34.44 37.45
C ILE A 138 -2.91 33.42 38.18
N ASP A 139 -2.49 33.71 39.42
CA ASP A 139 -1.67 32.82 40.24
C ASP A 139 -2.41 31.51 40.62
N PRO A 140 -1.68 30.44 41.02
CA PRO A 140 -2.31 29.17 41.39
C PRO A 140 -3.37 29.26 42.50
N VAL A 141 -3.24 30.21 43.44
CA VAL A 141 -4.22 30.41 44.52
C VAL A 141 -5.47 31.10 43.99
N GLY A 142 -5.33 32.13 43.14
CA GLY A 142 -6.45 32.77 42.44
C GLY A 142 -7.20 31.83 41.50
N ILE A 143 -6.53 30.85 40.87
CA ILE A 143 -7.21 29.79 40.10
C ILE A 143 -7.90 28.79 41.05
N GLY A 144 -7.31 28.53 42.22
CA GLY A 144 -7.96 27.83 43.33
C GLY A 144 -9.26 28.50 43.77
N ASP A 145 -9.26 29.83 43.99
CA ASP A 145 -10.45 30.63 44.32
C ASP A 145 -11.57 30.43 43.27
N VAL A 146 -11.22 30.38 41.97
CA VAL A 146 -12.15 30.12 40.86
C VAL A 146 -12.74 28.70 40.91
N LEU A 147 -11.91 27.68 41.18
CA LEU A 147 -12.34 26.28 41.31
C LEU A 147 -13.23 26.08 42.55
N ILE A 148 -12.92 26.75 43.66
CA ILE A 148 -13.74 26.79 44.87
C ILE A 148 -15.08 27.49 44.61
N ALA A 149 -15.13 28.53 43.78
CA ALA A 149 -16.41 29.14 43.39
C ALA A 149 -17.26 28.22 42.50
N TYR A 150 -16.66 27.43 41.60
CA TYR A 150 -17.39 26.38 40.89
C TYR A 150 -18.02 25.37 41.84
N LYS A 151 -17.28 24.92 42.87
CA LYS A 151 -17.78 24.06 43.96
C LYS A 151 -18.92 24.74 44.74
N LYS A 152 -18.68 25.91 45.35
CA LYS A 152 -19.67 26.71 46.11
C LYS A 152 -20.97 26.91 45.33
N ARG A 153 -20.91 27.11 44.00
CA ARG A 153 -22.11 27.22 43.16
C ARG A 153 -22.73 25.87 42.78
N THR A 154 -21.93 24.82 42.58
CA THR A 154 -22.42 23.45 42.35
C THR A 154 -23.19 22.95 43.57
N ASP A 155 -22.67 23.14 44.78
CA ASP A 155 -23.31 22.76 46.05
C ASP A 155 -24.66 23.47 46.26
N GLN A 156 -24.73 24.77 45.94
CA GLN A 156 -25.99 25.54 45.97
C GLN A 156 -27.04 24.97 44.99
N ILE A 157 -26.63 24.63 43.77
CA ILE A 157 -27.55 24.11 42.74
C ILE A 157 -27.98 22.68 43.06
N ALA A 158 -27.10 21.87 43.66
CA ALA A 158 -27.37 20.48 44.02
C ALA A 158 -28.46 20.31 45.10
N GLN A 159 -28.82 21.38 45.82
CA GLN A 159 -29.96 21.40 46.75
C GLN A 159 -31.32 21.38 46.04
N HIS A 160 -31.38 21.56 44.71
CA HIS A 160 -32.62 21.48 43.94
C HIS A 160 -32.83 20.07 43.36
N ASP A 161 -33.76 19.31 43.96
CA ASP A 161 -34.15 17.97 43.51
C ASP A 161 -34.50 17.86 42.01
N SER A 162 -34.93 18.95 41.36
CA SER A 162 -35.26 18.93 39.92
C SER A 162 -34.03 18.95 38.99
N ILE A 163 -32.81 19.08 39.51
CA ILE A 163 -31.55 19.01 38.74
C ILE A 163 -30.95 17.59 38.83
N ASN A 164 -30.48 17.07 37.68
CA ASN A 164 -29.88 15.74 37.58
C ASN A 164 -28.40 15.78 37.14
N TYR A 165 -27.96 16.81 36.40
CA TYR A 165 -26.57 16.98 35.97
C TYR A 165 -26.15 18.46 35.94
N ILE A 166 -24.89 18.75 36.25
CA ILE A 166 -24.30 20.10 36.19
C ILE A 166 -23.03 20.05 35.32
N GLN A 167 -22.95 20.94 34.34
CA GLN A 167 -21.78 21.11 33.47
C GLN A 167 -21.09 22.44 33.74
N VAL A 168 -19.82 22.38 34.16
CA VAL A 168 -18.92 23.55 34.19
C VAL A 168 -18.05 23.52 32.93
N PHE A 169 -17.94 24.66 32.25
CA PHE A 169 -17.12 24.78 31.03
C PHE A 169 -16.61 26.21 30.79
N LYS A 170 -15.48 26.32 30.08
CA LYS A 170 -14.90 27.57 29.59
C LYS A 170 -14.77 27.54 28.07
N ASN A 171 -15.02 28.69 27.43
CA ASN A 171 -14.72 28.94 26.03
C ASN A 171 -13.78 30.15 25.97
N GLN A 172 -12.57 29.99 25.42
CA GLN A 172 -11.60 31.07 25.23
C GLN A 172 -11.35 31.30 23.73
N GLY A 173 -11.56 32.53 23.26
CA GLY A 173 -11.47 32.90 21.85
C GLY A 173 -12.73 32.61 21.01
N ALA A 174 -12.95 33.42 19.97
CA ALA A 174 -14.22 33.47 19.23
C ALA A 174 -14.53 32.20 18.39
N SER A 175 -13.51 31.47 17.92
CA SER A 175 -13.68 30.19 17.23
C SER A 175 -14.20 29.10 18.18
N ALA A 176 -13.70 29.07 19.42
CA ALA A 176 -14.16 28.19 20.51
C ALA A 176 -15.54 28.57 21.08
N GLY A 177 -16.19 29.61 20.54
CA GLY A 177 -17.50 30.08 20.98
C GLY A 177 -17.48 31.01 22.20
N ALA A 178 -16.33 31.62 22.52
CA ALA A 178 -16.30 32.72 23.48
C ALA A 178 -17.08 33.92 22.91
N SER A 179 -18.04 34.44 23.67
CA SER A 179 -18.95 35.51 23.19
C SER A 179 -18.48 36.92 23.56
N MET A 180 -17.45 37.03 24.41
CA MET A 180 -16.80 38.26 24.86
C MET A 180 -15.32 37.95 25.11
N SER A 181 -14.46 38.97 25.02
CA SER A 181 -13.00 38.86 25.20
C SER A 181 -12.56 38.72 26.67
N HIS A 182 -13.35 39.21 27.62
CA HIS A 182 -13.06 39.16 29.05
C HIS A 182 -13.08 37.70 29.55
N SER A 183 -12.09 37.28 30.37
CA SER A 183 -12.00 35.88 30.81
C SER A 183 -13.13 35.49 31.77
N HIS A 184 -13.96 34.55 31.33
CA HIS A 184 -15.11 34.04 32.08
C HIS A 184 -15.32 32.55 31.79
N SER A 185 -16.04 31.90 32.70
CA SER A 185 -16.52 30.52 32.58
C SER A 185 -18.03 30.45 32.79
N GLN A 186 -18.64 29.32 32.46
CA GLN A 186 -20.09 29.13 32.53
C GLN A 186 -20.43 27.84 33.29
N ILE A 187 -21.52 27.91 34.06
CA ILE A 187 -22.11 26.78 34.79
C ILE A 187 -23.53 26.59 34.25
N MET A 188 -23.86 25.38 33.83
CA MET A 188 -25.19 25.04 33.29
C MET A 188 -25.74 23.79 33.98
N ALA A 189 -26.91 23.90 34.57
CA ALA A 189 -27.57 22.85 35.34
C ALA A 189 -28.81 22.33 34.60
N LEU A 190 -28.89 21.01 34.45
CA LEU A 190 -29.85 20.32 33.58
C LEU A 190 -30.77 19.38 34.39
N PRO A 191 -32.08 19.36 34.08
CA PRO A 191 -33.03 18.41 34.64
C PRO A 191 -32.93 17.01 33.97
N VAL A 192 -32.02 16.83 33.02
CA VAL A 192 -31.76 15.56 32.32
C VAL A 192 -30.26 15.29 32.27
N VAL A 193 -29.86 14.01 32.34
CA VAL A 193 -28.49 13.60 32.05
C VAL A 193 -28.30 13.59 30.52
N PRO A 194 -27.26 14.26 29.97
CA PRO A 194 -27.00 14.21 28.53
C PRO A 194 -26.60 12.81 28.06
N PRO A 195 -27.08 12.31 26.90
CA PRO A 195 -26.68 11.01 26.34
C PRO A 195 -25.18 10.80 26.17
N THR A 196 -24.40 11.86 25.94
CA THR A 196 -22.93 11.81 25.91
C THR A 196 -22.31 11.57 27.29
N VAL A 197 -22.97 12.00 28.36
CA VAL A 197 -22.60 11.66 29.74
C VAL A 197 -23.01 10.22 30.03
N SER A 198 -24.25 9.82 29.74
CA SER A 198 -24.71 8.43 29.91
C SER A 198 -23.77 7.44 29.22
N SER A 199 -23.55 7.58 27.91
CA SER A 199 -22.67 6.68 27.14
C SER A 199 -21.22 6.66 27.63
N ARG A 200 -20.71 7.75 28.22
CA ARG A 200 -19.41 7.75 28.91
C ARG A 200 -19.46 6.90 30.18
N LEU A 201 -20.50 7.05 31.00
CA LEU A 201 -20.66 6.29 32.25
C LEU A 201 -20.86 4.80 31.96
N ASP A 202 -21.64 4.47 30.93
CA ASP A 202 -21.85 3.09 30.45
C ASP A 202 -20.50 2.47 30.04
N GLY A 203 -19.69 3.15 29.22
CA GLY A 203 -18.35 2.68 28.87
C GLY A 203 -17.38 2.55 30.06
N THR A 204 -17.51 3.37 31.11
CA THR A 204 -16.74 3.18 32.36
C THR A 204 -17.26 2.03 33.22
N LYS A 205 -18.57 1.72 33.15
CA LYS A 205 -19.22 0.61 33.84
C LYS A 205 -18.79 -0.71 33.23
N ASP A 206 -18.85 -0.84 31.91
CA ASP A 206 -18.55 -2.09 31.21
C ASP A 206 -17.09 -2.50 31.45
N TYR A 207 -16.15 -1.55 31.36
CA TYR A 207 -14.74 -1.77 31.73
C TYR A 207 -14.57 -2.20 33.20
N PHE A 208 -15.37 -1.67 34.13
CA PHE A 208 -15.32 -2.06 35.54
C PHE A 208 -15.91 -3.45 35.78
N GLU A 209 -16.95 -3.84 35.05
CA GLU A 209 -17.52 -5.20 35.09
C GLU A 209 -16.55 -6.23 34.50
N GLU A 210 -15.74 -5.87 33.50
CA GLU A 210 -14.66 -6.70 32.95
C GLU A 210 -13.43 -6.81 33.87
N THR A 211 -13.00 -5.71 34.49
CA THR A 211 -11.67 -5.62 35.15
C THR A 211 -11.70 -5.52 36.68
N GLY A 212 -12.86 -5.20 37.28
CA GLY A 212 -13.00 -4.86 38.69
C GLY A 212 -12.37 -3.51 39.10
N LYS A 213 -12.00 -2.65 38.15
CA LYS A 213 -11.26 -1.40 38.41
C LYS A 213 -11.80 -0.22 37.59
N CYS A 214 -11.62 1.00 38.12
CA CYS A 214 -11.94 2.22 37.37
C CYS A 214 -10.87 2.50 36.29
N CYS A 215 -11.29 2.66 35.03
CA CYS A 215 -10.41 2.93 33.90
C CYS A 215 -9.54 4.20 34.08
N LEU A 216 -10.09 5.28 34.67
CA LEU A 216 -9.35 6.52 34.94
C LEU A 216 -8.33 6.37 36.08
N CYS A 217 -8.48 5.35 36.93
CA CYS A 217 -7.45 4.99 37.90
C CYS A 217 -6.30 4.18 37.29
N GLU A 218 -6.55 3.35 36.26
CA GLU A 218 -5.50 2.61 35.53
C GLU A 218 -4.83 3.43 34.41
N ALA A 219 -5.49 4.49 33.91
CA ALA A 219 -4.95 5.41 32.89
C ALA A 219 -3.62 6.12 33.27
N LYS A 220 -3.20 5.97 34.53
CA LYS A 220 -1.96 6.50 35.13
C LYS A 220 -0.67 5.79 34.63
N SER A 221 -0.75 4.97 33.59
CA SER A 221 0.40 4.30 32.98
C SER A 221 1.41 5.32 32.43
N LYS A 222 2.72 5.07 32.66
CA LYS A 222 3.79 6.08 32.45
C LYS A 222 3.92 6.63 31.03
N HIS A 223 3.43 5.93 30.00
CA HIS A 223 3.60 6.31 28.60
C HIS A 223 2.72 7.50 28.14
N PHE A 224 1.75 7.92 28.94
CA PHE A 224 0.78 8.96 28.56
C PHE A 224 0.76 10.18 29.50
N VAL A 225 1.65 10.25 30.49
CA VAL A 225 1.75 11.35 31.45
C VAL A 225 2.48 12.55 30.84
N ILE A 226 1.87 13.74 30.92
CA ILE A 226 2.42 15.02 30.47
C ILE A 226 3.10 15.77 31.62
N ASP A 227 2.53 15.65 32.82
CA ASP A 227 3.00 16.28 34.07
C ASP A 227 2.21 15.73 35.26
N GLU A 228 2.69 15.91 36.49
CA GLU A 228 1.96 15.52 37.71
C GLU A 228 2.17 16.47 38.89
N SER A 229 1.16 16.58 39.75
CA SER A 229 1.16 17.38 40.98
C SER A 229 1.01 16.48 42.21
N SER A 230 0.77 17.05 43.39
CA SER A 230 0.61 16.27 44.64
C SER A 230 -0.61 15.34 44.57
N HIS A 231 -1.73 15.84 44.04
CA HIS A 231 -3.02 15.17 44.04
C HIS A 231 -3.61 14.89 42.65
N PHE A 232 -2.96 15.36 41.57
CA PHE A 232 -3.46 15.20 40.20
C PHE A 232 -2.37 14.70 39.25
N VAL A 233 -2.80 14.14 38.12
CA VAL A 233 -1.95 13.78 36.99
C VAL A 233 -2.54 14.36 35.71
N SER A 234 -1.69 14.91 34.84
CA SER A 234 -2.05 15.37 33.51
C SER A 234 -1.64 14.32 32.49
N VAL A 235 -2.57 13.87 31.66
CA VAL A 235 -2.35 12.80 30.65
C VAL A 235 -2.89 13.19 29.27
N ALA A 236 -2.24 12.66 28.23
CA ALA A 236 -2.79 12.63 26.89
C ALA A 236 -3.63 11.35 26.73
N PRO A 237 -4.94 11.42 26.43
CA PRO A 237 -5.76 10.23 26.24
C PRO A 237 -5.28 9.40 25.04
N PHE A 238 -5.15 8.07 25.25
CA PHE A 238 -4.71 7.10 24.22
C PHE A 238 -5.40 7.29 22.87
N ALA A 239 -6.73 7.43 22.90
CA ALA A 239 -7.59 7.74 21.77
C ALA A 239 -8.11 9.19 21.83
N ALA A 240 -7.19 10.16 21.79
CA ALA A 240 -7.52 11.58 21.78
C ALA A 240 -8.57 11.93 20.70
N THR A 241 -9.64 12.59 21.15
CA THR A 241 -10.78 13.01 20.34
C THR A 241 -10.55 14.40 19.74
N TYR A 242 -9.54 15.16 20.21
CA TYR A 242 -9.08 16.40 19.61
C TYR A 242 -7.53 16.45 19.57
N PRO A 243 -6.92 17.17 18.61
CA PRO A 243 -5.48 17.42 18.61
C PRO A 243 -5.04 18.13 19.89
N PHE A 244 -3.98 17.65 20.54
CA PHE A 244 -3.46 18.17 21.81
C PHE A 244 -4.51 18.24 22.93
N GLU A 245 -5.46 17.31 22.94
CA GLU A 245 -6.37 17.10 24.05
C GLU A 245 -5.60 16.65 25.31
N ILE A 246 -5.91 17.26 26.46
CA ILE A 246 -5.29 16.97 27.76
C ILE A 246 -6.38 16.66 28.77
N TRP A 247 -6.20 15.58 29.55
CA TRP A 247 -7.03 15.27 30.72
C TRP A 247 -6.24 15.51 32.00
N ILE A 248 -6.83 16.20 32.97
CA ILE A 248 -6.31 16.29 34.34
C ILE A 248 -7.22 15.44 35.24
N ILE A 249 -6.63 14.41 35.86
CA ILE A 249 -7.33 13.36 36.61
C ILE A 249 -6.84 13.36 38.07
N PRO A 250 -7.74 13.25 39.07
CA PRO A 250 -7.34 13.02 40.45
C PRO A 250 -6.53 11.72 40.66
N LYS A 251 -5.58 11.76 41.58
CA LYS A 251 -4.81 10.57 42.01
C LYS A 251 -5.65 9.67 42.93
N ASP A 252 -6.45 10.27 43.81
CA ASP A 252 -7.46 9.58 44.63
C ASP A 252 -8.72 9.30 43.79
N HIS A 253 -9.42 8.19 43.99
CA HIS A 253 -10.69 7.94 43.29
C HIS A 253 -11.81 8.86 43.80
N SER A 254 -12.37 9.71 42.93
CA SER A 254 -13.49 10.57 43.29
C SER A 254 -14.51 10.73 42.15
N SER A 255 -15.77 10.46 42.43
CA SER A 255 -16.87 10.50 41.44
C SER A 255 -17.40 11.91 41.16
N HIS A 256 -17.33 12.84 42.12
CA HIS A 256 -17.94 14.16 42.01
C HIS A 256 -16.92 15.29 42.20
N PHE A 257 -16.96 16.29 41.31
CA PHE A 257 -16.05 17.43 41.36
C PHE A 257 -16.20 18.27 42.65
N HIS A 258 -17.42 18.42 43.18
CA HIS A 258 -17.67 19.26 44.35
C HIS A 258 -17.11 18.69 45.67
N HIS A 259 -16.61 17.46 45.68
CA HIS A 259 -15.83 16.89 46.79
C HIS A 259 -14.38 17.42 46.86
N LEU A 260 -13.96 18.32 45.95
CA LEU A 260 -12.65 18.98 45.95
C LEU A 260 -12.44 19.78 47.25
N ASP A 261 -11.35 19.51 47.98
CA ASP A 261 -10.92 20.36 49.10
C ASP A 261 -10.05 21.54 48.65
N ASP A 262 -9.88 22.54 49.51
CA ASP A 262 -9.26 23.81 49.14
C ASP A 262 -7.76 23.68 48.84
N VAL A 263 -7.08 22.68 49.42
CA VAL A 263 -5.66 22.39 49.15
C VAL A 263 -5.52 21.76 47.76
N LYS A 264 -6.38 20.78 47.44
CA LYS A 264 -6.48 20.19 46.10
C LYS A 264 -6.95 21.20 45.05
N ALA A 265 -7.74 22.20 45.41
CA ALA A 265 -8.11 23.28 44.48
C ALA A 265 -6.91 24.13 44.05
N VAL A 266 -5.98 24.44 44.96
CA VAL A 266 -4.74 25.16 44.63
C VAL A 266 -3.75 24.28 43.84
N ASP A 267 -3.59 23.00 44.20
CA ASP A 267 -2.75 22.04 43.47
C ASP A 267 -3.26 21.82 42.03
N LEU A 268 -4.58 21.68 41.86
CA LEU A 268 -5.26 21.65 40.55
C LEU A 268 -5.11 22.97 39.79
N GLY A 269 -5.24 24.11 40.47
CA GLY A 269 -5.06 25.44 39.86
C GLY A 269 -3.65 25.64 39.31
N GLY A 270 -2.63 25.18 40.03
CA GLY A 270 -1.24 25.16 39.57
C GLY A 270 -1.02 24.29 38.34
N LEU A 271 -1.54 23.05 38.36
CA LEU A 271 -1.40 22.13 37.22
C LEU A 271 -2.19 22.60 35.99
N LEU A 272 -3.40 23.15 36.17
CA LEU A 272 -4.20 23.75 35.11
C LEU A 272 -3.49 24.97 34.50
N LYS A 273 -2.91 25.86 35.32
CA LYS A 273 -2.09 26.98 34.85
C LYS A 273 -0.94 26.49 33.98
N LEU A 274 -0.22 25.47 34.44
CA LEU A 274 0.92 24.91 33.72
C LEU A 274 0.51 24.32 32.37
N MET A 275 -0.62 23.58 32.30
CA MET A 275 -1.10 23.02 31.03
C MET A 275 -1.56 24.11 30.06
N LEU A 276 -2.30 25.12 30.52
CA LEU A 276 -2.70 26.26 29.69
C LEU A 276 -1.49 27.06 29.19
N GLN A 277 -0.46 27.26 30.02
CA GLN A 277 0.79 27.92 29.59
C GLN A 277 1.64 27.07 28.63
N LYS A 278 1.66 25.74 28.77
CA LYS A 278 2.28 24.84 27.77
C LYS A 278 1.55 24.97 26.42
N ILE A 279 0.22 24.85 26.41
CA ILE A 279 -0.63 25.03 25.23
C ILE A 279 -0.38 26.39 24.56
N ALA A 280 -0.45 27.50 25.31
CA ALA A 280 -0.27 28.84 24.76
C ALA A 280 1.11 29.06 24.13
N LYS A 281 2.18 28.53 24.74
CA LYS A 281 3.55 28.64 24.22
C LYS A 281 3.81 27.73 23.02
N GLN A 282 3.28 26.51 23.02
CA GLN A 282 3.58 25.49 22.00
C GLN A 282 2.69 25.60 20.75
N LEU A 283 1.50 26.19 20.89
CA LEU A 283 0.49 26.28 19.83
C LEU A 283 0.11 27.73 19.48
N ASN A 284 0.90 28.71 19.95
CA ASN A 284 0.74 30.15 19.69
C ASN A 284 -0.66 30.70 20.08
N ASP A 285 -0.96 30.62 21.38
CA ASP A 285 -2.22 31.03 22.05
C ASP A 285 -3.50 30.60 21.31
N PRO A 286 -3.73 29.28 21.13
CA PRO A 286 -4.89 28.80 20.39
C PRO A 286 -6.18 29.00 21.20
N PRO A 287 -7.28 29.42 20.57
CA PRO A 287 -8.61 29.34 21.16
C PRO A 287 -8.90 27.91 21.67
N TYR A 288 -9.46 27.79 22.87
CA TYR A 288 -9.67 26.50 23.53
C TYR A 288 -11.01 26.42 24.26
N ASN A 289 -11.44 25.18 24.51
CA ASN A 289 -12.48 24.87 25.47
C ASN A 289 -11.88 24.03 26.60
N TYR A 290 -12.34 24.21 27.83
CA TYR A 290 -12.23 23.15 28.84
C TYR A 290 -13.59 22.84 29.45
N MET A 291 -13.76 21.61 29.91
CA MET A 291 -14.97 21.14 30.59
C MET A 291 -14.63 20.15 31.71
N ILE A 292 -15.37 20.23 32.80
CA ILE A 292 -15.23 19.34 33.95
C ILE A 292 -16.27 18.22 33.81
N HIS A 293 -15.81 16.98 33.70
CA HIS A 293 -16.64 15.78 33.53
C HIS A 293 -16.91 15.12 34.88
N THR A 294 -17.92 15.59 35.60
CA THR A 294 -18.37 15.00 36.88
C THR A 294 -19.30 13.80 36.67
N SER A 295 -19.54 12.99 37.71
CA SER A 295 -20.70 12.09 37.79
C SER A 295 -21.99 12.90 38.05
N PRO A 296 -23.19 12.45 37.59
CA PRO A 296 -24.49 13.07 37.87
C PRO A 296 -24.78 13.21 39.37
N LEU A 297 -25.80 14.01 39.73
CA LEU A 297 -26.11 14.26 41.15
C LEU A 297 -26.85 13.09 41.83
N LYS A 298 -27.64 12.33 41.07
CA LYS A 298 -28.43 11.20 41.58
C LYS A 298 -27.84 9.90 41.08
N VAL A 299 -26.89 9.38 41.85
CA VAL A 299 -26.07 8.21 41.52
C VAL A 299 -26.15 7.23 42.69
N THR A 300 -26.33 5.95 42.39
CA THR A 300 -26.49 4.90 43.40
C THR A 300 -25.12 4.50 43.95
N GLU A 301 -25.03 4.03 45.20
CA GLU A 301 -23.75 3.63 45.82
C GLU A 301 -22.97 2.59 44.97
N SER A 302 -23.69 1.67 44.32
CA SER A 302 -23.14 0.67 43.38
C SER A 302 -22.46 1.26 42.13
N GLN A 303 -22.66 2.55 41.85
CA GLN A 303 -22.14 3.24 40.67
C GLN A 303 -20.93 4.14 40.97
N LEU A 304 -20.64 4.40 42.25
CA LEU A 304 -19.48 5.18 42.68
C LEU A 304 -18.12 4.50 42.35
N PRO A 305 -17.95 3.17 42.43
CA PRO A 305 -16.66 2.52 42.16
C PRO A 305 -16.12 2.68 40.74
N TYR A 306 -17.00 2.79 39.73
CA TYR A 306 -16.59 2.96 38.33
C TYR A 306 -16.61 4.42 37.85
N THR A 307 -17.39 5.30 38.50
CA THR A 307 -17.47 6.71 38.12
C THR A 307 -16.38 7.55 38.80
N HIS A 308 -15.59 8.26 37.99
CA HIS A 308 -14.50 9.15 38.42
C HIS A 308 -14.55 10.43 37.57
N TRP A 309 -14.38 11.60 38.19
CA TRP A 309 -14.36 12.88 37.49
C TRP A 309 -12.98 13.25 36.92
N PHE A 310 -12.96 14.04 35.84
CA PHE A 310 -11.72 14.62 35.28
C PHE A 310 -12.00 15.97 34.60
N LEU A 311 -10.96 16.78 34.39
CA LEU A 311 -11.02 18.01 33.61
C LEU A 311 -10.41 17.76 32.22
N GLN A 312 -11.15 18.05 31.15
CA GLN A 312 -10.70 17.90 29.76
C GLN A 312 -10.41 19.27 29.16
N ILE A 313 -9.24 19.45 28.53
CA ILE A 313 -8.84 20.65 27.77
C ILE A 313 -8.76 20.29 26.29
N VAL A 314 -9.34 21.13 25.43
CA VAL A 314 -9.45 20.94 23.97
C VAL A 314 -9.05 22.22 23.23
N PRO A 315 -7.85 22.27 22.62
CA PRO A 315 -7.47 23.32 21.68
C PRO A 315 -8.25 23.23 20.35
N GLN A 316 -8.76 24.36 19.84
CA GLN A 316 -9.55 24.42 18.62
C GLN A 316 -8.69 24.72 17.38
N LEU A 317 -7.82 23.77 17.02
CA LEU A 317 -6.88 23.90 15.91
C LEU A 317 -7.47 23.58 14.52
N SER A 318 -8.57 22.82 14.46
CA SER A 318 -9.09 22.26 13.19
C SER A 318 -10.61 22.15 13.18
N GLY A 319 -11.24 22.54 12.08
CA GLY A 319 -12.68 22.33 11.86
C GLY A 319 -13.05 20.85 11.75
N ILE A 320 -14.25 20.50 12.23
CA ILE A 320 -14.78 19.13 12.15
C ILE A 320 -15.31 18.89 10.72
N GLY A 321 -14.77 17.88 10.03
CA GLY A 321 -15.13 17.54 8.66
C GLY A 321 -16.42 16.72 8.51
N GLY A 322 -16.90 16.58 7.27
CA GLY A 322 -18.14 15.84 6.97
C GLY A 322 -18.10 14.36 7.33
N PHE A 323 -16.91 13.72 7.30
CA PHE A 323 -16.73 12.34 7.76
C PHE A 323 -16.95 12.23 9.27
N GLU A 324 -16.37 13.15 10.03
CA GLU A 324 -16.46 13.21 11.48
C GLU A 324 -17.88 13.56 11.95
N ILE A 325 -18.57 14.43 11.21
CA ILE A 325 -19.99 14.76 11.43
C ILE A 325 -20.89 13.55 11.13
N GLY A 326 -20.65 12.86 10.00
CA GLY A 326 -21.53 11.78 9.50
C GLY A 326 -21.33 10.43 10.18
N THR A 327 -20.13 10.11 10.66
CA THR A 327 -19.81 8.81 11.28
C THR A 327 -19.62 8.86 12.80
N GLY A 328 -19.47 10.06 13.38
CA GLY A 328 -19.05 10.24 14.77
C GLY A 328 -17.57 9.85 15.05
N SER A 329 -16.93 9.13 14.13
CA SER A 329 -15.54 8.70 14.22
C SER A 329 -14.60 9.81 13.74
N LYS A 330 -13.56 10.10 14.51
CA LYS A 330 -12.61 11.17 14.17
C LYS A 330 -11.32 10.65 13.56
N ARG A 331 -10.85 11.30 12.50
CA ARG A 331 -9.53 11.04 11.91
C ARG A 331 -8.45 11.71 12.75
N ARG A 332 -7.58 10.90 13.35
CA ARG A 332 -6.34 11.37 14.01
C ARG A 332 -5.29 11.68 12.96
N SER A 333 -4.90 12.94 12.84
CA SER A 333 -3.57 13.30 12.33
C SER A 333 -2.56 13.19 13.48
N SER A 334 -1.61 12.27 13.40
CA SER A 334 -0.38 12.33 14.20
C SER A 334 0.34 13.66 13.90
N PRO A 335 0.85 14.36 14.93
CA PRO A 335 2.00 13.85 15.67
C PRO A 335 1.77 13.69 17.18
N SER A 336 2.19 12.53 17.70
CA SER A 336 2.84 12.44 19.00
C SER A 336 4.32 12.26 18.71
N GLU A 337 5.18 12.99 19.43
CA GLU A 337 6.61 13.22 19.13
C GLU A 337 6.86 14.23 17.98
N THR A 338 7.87 15.08 18.17
CA THR A 338 8.26 16.25 17.35
C THR A 338 7.20 17.37 17.21
N MET A 339 7.42 18.49 17.93
CA MET A 339 6.68 19.73 17.72
C MET A 339 7.36 20.62 16.68
N GLY A 340 6.80 20.68 15.47
CA GLY A 340 7.12 21.70 14.46
C GLY A 340 5.93 22.65 14.26
N ILE A 341 6.17 23.96 14.27
CA ILE A 341 5.12 24.98 14.14
C ILE A 341 5.03 25.44 12.68
N SER A 342 3.86 25.28 12.06
CA SER A 342 3.53 25.88 10.76
C SER A 342 2.49 26.98 10.95
N THR A 343 2.91 28.24 10.86
CA THR A 343 2.03 29.41 11.02
C THR A 343 1.24 29.71 9.75
N GLN A 344 -0.10 29.79 9.85
CA GLN A 344 -0.94 30.28 8.74
C GLN A 344 -0.84 31.80 8.57
N SER A 345 0.22 32.25 7.91
CA SER A 345 0.15 33.46 7.07
C SER A 345 -0.53 33.11 5.73
N HIS A 346 -0.82 34.12 4.91
CA HIS A 346 -1.47 33.95 3.59
C HIS A 346 -0.51 33.29 2.57
N GLY A 347 -0.29 31.98 2.72
CA GLY A 347 0.75 31.23 2.01
C GLY A 347 0.28 30.46 0.76
N ILE A 348 1.25 29.85 0.07
CA ILE A 348 1.10 29.12 -1.20
C ILE A 348 -0.01 28.05 -1.19
N GLN A 349 -0.39 27.51 -0.03
CA GLN A 349 -1.52 26.58 0.12
C GLN A 349 -2.88 27.14 -0.35
N SER A 350 -3.07 28.47 -0.39
CA SER A 350 -4.29 29.08 -0.96
C SER A 350 -4.21 29.37 -2.46
N MET A 351 -3.03 29.19 -3.08
CA MET A 351 -2.82 29.35 -4.52
C MET A 351 -2.76 28.01 -5.27
N LEU A 352 -2.42 26.93 -4.57
CA LEU A 352 -2.42 25.57 -5.09
C LEU A 352 -3.79 24.89 -4.92
N LYS A 353 -4.03 23.80 -5.66
CA LYS A 353 -5.24 22.99 -5.52
C LYS A 353 -5.21 22.20 -4.20
N GLU A 354 -6.40 21.85 -3.70
CA GLU A 354 -6.53 21.04 -2.49
C GLU A 354 -5.77 19.71 -2.60
N GLY A 355 -5.08 19.33 -1.52
CA GLY A 355 -4.30 18.09 -1.42
C GLY A 355 -2.81 18.22 -1.79
N TYR A 356 -2.33 19.39 -2.21
CA TYR A 356 -0.90 19.64 -2.34
C TYR A 356 -0.25 19.80 -0.96
N ARG A 357 0.90 19.16 -0.74
CA ARG A 357 1.79 19.38 0.40
C ARG A 357 2.89 20.36 0.01
N HIS A 358 3.21 21.28 0.91
CA HIS A 358 4.23 22.31 0.72
C HIS A 358 5.13 22.32 1.95
N LEU A 359 6.42 22.01 1.78
CA LEU A 359 7.47 22.16 2.78
C LEU A 359 8.43 23.26 2.31
N SER A 360 8.92 24.11 3.22
CA SER A 360 9.70 25.29 2.84
C SER A 360 10.62 25.77 3.95
N GLY A 361 11.86 26.14 3.60
CA GLY A 361 12.85 26.69 4.52
C GLY A 361 13.88 25.66 4.96
N LEU A 362 14.90 26.12 5.69
CA LEU A 362 16.09 25.34 6.04
C LEU A 362 15.72 24.06 6.82
N ASP A 363 15.05 24.18 7.97
CA ASP A 363 14.74 23.03 8.83
C ASP A 363 13.65 22.12 8.25
N GLU A 364 12.67 22.70 7.57
CA GLU A 364 11.48 21.97 7.09
C GLU A 364 11.67 21.27 5.73
N ALA A 365 12.59 21.76 4.89
CA ALA A 365 12.86 21.23 3.56
C ALA A 365 14.33 20.84 3.36
N VAL A 366 15.30 21.71 3.64
CA VAL A 366 16.72 21.43 3.36
C VAL A 366 17.28 20.34 4.28
N ILE A 367 17.02 20.40 5.59
CA ILE A 367 17.48 19.37 6.52
C ILE A 367 16.77 18.02 6.24
N LYS A 368 15.47 18.02 5.96
CA LYS A 368 14.74 16.77 5.59
C LYS A 368 15.18 16.21 4.23
N ASN A 369 15.61 17.07 3.29
CA ASN A 369 16.25 16.65 2.04
C ASN A 369 17.58 15.94 2.30
N ILE A 370 18.42 16.49 3.20
CA ILE A 370 19.69 15.88 3.64
C ILE A 370 19.42 14.54 4.36
N GLU A 371 18.50 14.52 5.32
CA GLU A 371 18.13 13.34 6.13
C GLU A 371 17.71 12.16 5.24
N ALA A 372 16.78 12.35 4.30
CA ALA A 372 16.36 11.30 3.37
C ALA A 372 17.48 10.81 2.41
N CYS A 373 18.47 11.65 2.11
CA CYS A 373 19.65 11.23 1.32
C CYS A 373 20.68 10.48 2.19
N LYS A 374 20.80 10.85 3.47
CA LYS A 374 21.64 10.20 4.48
C LYS A 374 21.10 8.81 4.86
N GLU A 375 19.79 8.63 4.97
CA GLU A 375 19.16 7.31 5.08
C GLU A 375 19.51 6.41 3.89
N LEU A 376 19.33 6.91 2.66
CA LEU A 376 19.66 6.17 1.44
C LEU A 376 21.14 5.77 1.38
N SER A 377 22.05 6.70 1.72
CA SER A 377 23.49 6.45 1.84
C SER A 377 23.80 5.39 2.91
N THR A 378 23.13 5.43 4.07
CA THR A 378 23.34 4.47 5.16
C THR A 378 22.93 3.05 4.74
N ILE A 379 21.86 2.91 3.96
CA ILE A 379 21.41 1.63 3.39
C ILE A 379 22.47 1.03 2.45
N THR A 380 23.11 1.85 1.61
CA THR A 380 24.10 1.38 0.62
C THR A 380 25.54 1.27 1.16
N ARG A 381 25.92 2.10 2.14
CA ARG A 381 27.28 2.17 2.75
C ARG A 381 27.77 0.81 3.23
N THR A 382 26.91 0.06 3.91
CA THR A 382 27.25 -1.28 4.44
C THR A 382 27.42 -2.35 3.34
N SER A 383 27.22 -1.99 2.06
CA SER A 383 27.51 -2.83 0.89
C SER A 383 28.72 -2.34 0.08
N LEU A 384 29.57 -1.46 0.63
CA LEU A 384 30.73 -0.89 -0.06
C LEU A 384 32.00 -1.73 0.17
N GLY A 385 32.72 -2.04 -0.91
CA GLY A 385 33.96 -2.81 -0.88
C GLY A 385 33.76 -4.34 -0.94
N PRO A 386 34.84 -5.13 -1.00
CA PRO A 386 34.79 -6.59 -1.19
C PRO A 386 34.06 -7.32 -0.06
N ASN A 387 34.18 -6.84 1.18
CA ASN A 387 33.43 -7.37 2.34
C ASN A 387 32.04 -6.71 2.50
N GLY A 388 31.48 -6.13 1.43
CA GLY A 388 30.18 -5.46 1.43
C GLY A 388 29.02 -6.42 1.74
N MET A 389 28.23 -6.10 2.77
CA MET A 389 27.13 -6.93 3.24
C MET A 389 25.94 -6.93 2.28
N ASN A 390 25.69 -8.08 1.64
CA ASN A 390 24.52 -8.33 0.78
C ASN A 390 23.20 -7.88 1.43
N LYS A 391 22.36 -7.20 0.64
CA LYS A 391 20.99 -6.81 1.01
C LYS A 391 19.98 -7.77 0.42
N MET A 392 19.00 -8.15 1.23
CA MET A 392 17.83 -8.88 0.79
C MET A 392 16.73 -7.88 0.43
N VAL A 393 16.40 -7.77 -0.86
CA VAL A 393 15.35 -6.88 -1.36
C VAL A 393 14.23 -7.74 -1.94
N ILE A 394 13.01 -7.54 -1.44
CA ILE A 394 11.79 -8.12 -2.00
C ILE A 394 10.98 -6.96 -2.57
N ASN A 395 10.75 -6.96 -3.88
CA ASN A 395 10.02 -5.88 -4.54
C ASN A 395 8.49 -6.13 -4.51
N HIS A 396 7.69 -5.20 -5.03
CA HIS A 396 6.22 -5.30 -5.06
C HIS A 396 5.64 -6.43 -5.96
N LEU A 397 6.51 -7.25 -6.57
CA LEU A 397 6.13 -8.44 -7.35
C LEU A 397 6.53 -9.74 -6.62
N ASP A 398 6.87 -9.66 -5.33
CA ASP A 398 7.44 -10.73 -4.50
C ASP A 398 8.72 -11.36 -5.08
N LYS A 399 9.43 -10.69 -6.01
CA LYS A 399 10.74 -11.16 -6.47
C LYS A 399 11.78 -10.87 -5.41
N LEU A 400 12.36 -11.94 -4.88
CA LEU A 400 13.54 -11.93 -4.02
C LEU A 400 14.82 -11.62 -4.82
N PHE A 401 15.58 -10.65 -4.34
CA PHE A 401 16.96 -10.38 -4.72
C PHE A 401 17.87 -10.45 -3.48
N VAL A 402 19.09 -10.95 -3.66
CA VAL A 402 20.16 -10.91 -2.68
C VAL A 402 21.39 -10.37 -3.41
N THR A 403 21.92 -9.22 -3.01
CA THR A 403 22.88 -8.44 -3.81
C THR A 403 23.63 -7.42 -2.95
N ASN A 404 24.91 -7.14 -3.24
CA ASN A 404 25.67 -6.03 -2.67
C ASN A 404 25.69 -4.80 -3.60
N ASP A 405 25.52 -5.00 -4.91
CA ASP A 405 25.41 -3.89 -5.89
C ASP A 405 24.35 -2.85 -5.48
N ALA A 406 24.82 -1.63 -5.21
CA ALA A 406 24.01 -0.50 -4.84
C ALA A 406 23.11 0.00 -5.98
N ALA A 407 23.51 -0.14 -7.25
CA ALA A 407 22.71 0.28 -8.40
C ALA A 407 21.40 -0.53 -8.46
N THR A 408 21.46 -1.85 -8.30
CA THR A 408 20.25 -2.67 -8.26
C THR A 408 19.46 -2.46 -6.97
N ILE A 409 20.13 -2.29 -5.81
CA ILE A 409 19.44 -1.97 -4.55
C ILE A 409 18.56 -0.71 -4.72
N VAL A 410 19.08 0.38 -5.28
CA VAL A 410 18.30 1.61 -5.45
C VAL A 410 17.27 1.58 -6.60
N ASN A 411 17.41 0.65 -7.56
CA ASN A 411 16.43 0.46 -8.64
C ASN A 411 15.23 -0.40 -8.20
N GLU A 412 15.43 -1.38 -7.30
CA GLU A 412 14.35 -2.24 -6.77
C GLU A 412 13.65 -1.65 -5.53
N LEU A 413 14.28 -0.68 -4.83
CA LEU A 413 13.66 0.05 -3.72
C LEU A 413 12.68 1.13 -4.22
N GLU A 414 11.47 1.17 -3.64
CA GLU A 414 10.44 2.19 -3.94
C GLU A 414 10.74 3.55 -3.27
N ILE A 415 11.83 4.18 -3.66
CA ILE A 415 12.28 5.47 -3.12
C ILE A 415 11.25 6.55 -3.46
N GLN A 416 10.51 7.04 -2.46
CA GLN A 416 9.46 8.04 -2.65
C GLN A 416 9.99 9.48 -2.62
N HIS A 417 11.01 9.76 -1.79
CA HIS A 417 11.44 11.13 -1.49
C HIS A 417 12.14 11.82 -2.68
N PRO A 418 11.77 13.07 -3.05
CA PRO A 418 12.33 13.74 -4.24
C PRO A 418 13.85 13.93 -4.20
N ALA A 419 14.44 14.34 -3.07
CA ALA A 419 15.89 14.52 -2.96
C ALA A 419 16.66 13.20 -3.08
N ALA A 420 16.16 12.14 -2.44
CA ALA A 420 16.77 10.81 -2.54
C ALA A 420 16.81 10.31 -4.01
N LYS A 421 15.78 10.59 -4.81
CA LYS A 421 15.77 10.29 -6.25
C LYS A 421 16.87 10.99 -7.05
N ILE A 422 17.39 12.13 -6.60
CA ILE A 422 18.51 12.81 -7.27
C ILE A 422 19.78 11.96 -7.13
N LEU A 423 20.03 11.37 -5.96
CA LEU A 423 21.14 10.43 -5.74
C LEU A 423 20.95 9.14 -6.55
N VAL A 424 19.72 8.62 -6.67
CA VAL A 424 19.41 7.46 -7.53
C VAL A 424 19.72 7.75 -9.00
N LEU A 425 19.37 8.94 -9.50
CA LEU A 425 19.67 9.34 -10.87
C LEU A 425 21.18 9.51 -11.11
N ALA A 426 21.92 10.03 -10.13
CA ALA A 426 23.38 10.12 -10.18
C ALA A 426 24.05 8.74 -10.19
N ALA A 427 23.60 7.81 -9.35
CA ALA A 427 24.06 6.42 -9.32
C ALA A 427 23.78 5.70 -10.66
N LYS A 428 22.61 5.95 -11.24
CA LYS A 428 22.25 5.40 -12.54
C LYS A 428 23.10 5.98 -13.68
N ALA A 429 23.39 7.29 -13.67
CA ALA A 429 24.27 7.90 -14.66
C ALA A 429 25.71 7.32 -14.60
N GLN A 430 26.24 7.11 -13.38
CA GLN A 430 27.50 6.40 -13.17
C GLN A 430 27.48 4.98 -13.77
N GLN A 431 26.38 4.24 -13.57
CA GLN A 431 26.23 2.88 -14.08
C GLN A 431 26.06 2.81 -15.61
N GLU A 432 25.46 3.82 -16.25
CA GLU A 432 25.29 3.85 -17.71
C GLU A 432 26.59 4.24 -18.46
N GLU A 433 27.39 5.16 -17.91
CA GLU A 433 28.68 5.54 -18.51
C GLU A 433 29.81 4.55 -18.20
N VAL A 434 30.06 4.26 -16.92
CA VAL A 434 31.22 3.47 -16.47
C VAL A 434 30.83 2.05 -16.04
N GLY A 435 29.68 1.89 -15.39
CA GLY A 435 29.19 0.59 -14.89
C GLY A 435 29.92 0.05 -13.66
N ASP A 436 30.59 0.93 -12.91
CA ASP A 436 31.05 0.66 -11.54
C ASP A 436 31.09 1.97 -10.73
N GLY A 437 31.20 1.87 -9.41
CA GLY A 437 31.29 3.02 -8.50
C GLY A 437 29.95 3.63 -8.09
N ALA A 438 28.81 3.05 -8.49
CA ALA A 438 27.48 3.56 -8.11
C ALA A 438 27.30 3.71 -6.58
N ASN A 439 27.86 2.78 -5.78
CA ASN A 439 27.83 2.88 -4.32
C ASN A 439 28.71 4.03 -3.79
N LEU A 440 29.88 4.26 -4.40
CA LEU A 440 30.75 5.40 -4.08
C LEU A 440 30.03 6.72 -4.35
N THR A 441 29.33 6.84 -5.49
CA THR A 441 28.54 8.03 -5.83
C THR A 441 27.44 8.33 -4.81
N ILE A 442 26.63 7.32 -4.43
CA ILE A 442 25.55 7.51 -3.44
C ILE A 442 26.13 7.84 -2.06
N SER A 443 27.11 7.06 -1.62
CA SER A 443 27.62 7.15 -0.25
C SER A 443 28.43 8.43 -0.01
N PHE A 444 29.20 8.89 -1.01
CA PHE A 444 29.91 10.17 -0.96
C PHE A 444 28.95 11.37 -1.04
N ALA A 445 27.91 11.31 -1.89
CA ALA A 445 26.88 12.35 -1.92
C ALA A 445 26.14 12.47 -0.57
N GLY A 446 25.87 11.34 0.10
CA GLY A 446 25.30 11.33 1.45
C GLY A 446 26.23 11.94 2.50
N GLU A 447 27.53 11.65 2.47
CA GLU A 447 28.50 12.23 3.41
C GLU A 447 28.71 13.73 3.17
N LEU A 448 28.76 14.17 1.91
CA LEU A 448 28.77 15.60 1.55
C LEU A 448 27.53 16.32 2.09
N LEU A 449 26.35 15.70 2.01
CA LEU A 449 25.11 16.28 2.57
C LEU A 449 25.11 16.29 4.11
N GLN A 450 25.65 15.26 4.76
CA GLN A 450 25.83 15.24 6.21
C GLN A 450 26.79 16.35 6.69
N ASN A 451 27.93 16.51 6.03
CA ASN A 451 28.91 17.55 6.37
C ASN A 451 28.39 18.96 6.02
N ALA A 452 27.51 19.11 5.04
CA ALA A 452 26.76 20.34 4.80
C ALA A 452 25.73 20.63 5.91
N GLU A 453 25.12 19.60 6.51
CA GLU A 453 24.19 19.75 7.65
C GLU A 453 24.85 20.45 8.83
N GLU A 454 26.10 20.08 9.16
CA GLU A 454 26.88 20.69 10.23
C GLU A 454 27.17 22.18 9.94
N LEU A 455 27.53 22.51 8.70
CA LEU A 455 27.77 23.89 8.28
C LEU A 455 26.49 24.74 8.31
N ILE A 456 25.34 24.19 7.93
CA ILE A 456 24.03 24.86 8.04
C ILE A 456 23.70 25.09 9.52
N ARG A 457 23.92 24.10 10.40
CA ARG A 457 23.76 24.24 11.86
C ARG A 457 24.72 25.26 12.48
N MET A 458 25.91 25.46 11.89
CA MET A 458 26.85 26.55 12.23
C MET A 458 26.44 27.92 11.68
N GLY A 459 25.38 28.00 10.87
CA GLY A 459 24.83 29.25 10.32
C GLY A 459 25.36 29.65 8.94
N LEU A 460 26.06 28.77 8.20
CA LEU A 460 26.43 29.03 6.82
C LEU A 460 25.20 28.86 5.90
N HIS A 461 25.01 29.80 4.97
CA HIS A 461 23.95 29.71 3.97
C HIS A 461 24.28 28.65 2.91
N PRO A 462 23.32 27.82 2.44
CA PRO A 462 23.58 26.76 1.47
C PRO A 462 24.32 27.22 0.21
N SER A 463 24.09 28.45 -0.28
CA SER A 463 24.82 29.03 -1.43
C SER A 463 26.34 29.07 -1.24
N GLU A 464 26.82 29.39 -0.04
CA GLU A 464 28.25 29.44 0.29
C GLU A 464 28.85 28.03 0.33
N ILE A 465 28.08 27.05 0.83
CA ILE A 465 28.47 25.64 0.86
C ILE A 465 28.56 25.11 -0.58
N ILE A 466 27.60 25.44 -1.45
CA ILE A 466 27.61 25.10 -2.87
C ILE A 466 28.80 25.75 -3.59
N SER A 467 29.15 27.00 -3.28
CA SER A 467 30.36 27.68 -3.80
C SER A 467 31.62 26.88 -3.44
N GLY A 468 31.85 26.65 -2.15
CA GLY A 468 33.02 25.91 -1.66
C GLY A 468 33.09 24.47 -2.17
N TYR A 469 31.96 23.75 -2.23
CA TYR A 469 31.91 22.39 -2.79
C TYR A 469 32.17 22.38 -4.29
N THR A 470 31.74 23.40 -5.04
CA THR A 470 32.05 23.52 -6.48
C THR A 470 33.55 23.79 -6.69
N LYS A 471 34.16 24.69 -5.90
CA LYS A 471 35.62 24.92 -5.88
C LYS A 471 36.39 23.65 -5.53
N ALA A 472 35.98 22.95 -4.47
CA ALA A 472 36.62 21.73 -3.99
C ALA A 472 36.52 20.59 -5.02
N SER A 473 35.37 20.41 -5.66
CA SER A 473 35.18 19.41 -6.72
C SER A 473 36.09 19.64 -7.93
N ILE A 474 36.26 20.90 -8.36
CA ILE A 474 37.19 21.24 -9.45
C ILE A 474 38.63 20.90 -9.05
N LYS A 475 39.08 21.28 -7.84
CA LYS A 475 40.43 20.91 -7.35
C LYS A 475 40.62 19.42 -7.10
N ALA A 476 39.58 18.70 -6.69
CA ALA A 476 39.62 17.25 -6.54
C ALA A 476 39.89 16.56 -7.89
N VAL A 477 39.31 17.07 -8.98
CA VAL A 477 39.57 16.57 -10.35
C VAL A 477 40.98 16.92 -10.81
N GLU A 478 41.46 18.16 -10.59
CA GLU A 478 42.85 18.54 -10.92
C GLU A 478 43.87 17.61 -10.20
N TYR A 479 43.72 17.42 -8.89
CA TYR A 479 44.61 16.53 -8.12
C TYR A 479 44.46 15.05 -8.51
N LEU A 480 43.27 14.59 -8.94
CA LEU A 480 43.09 13.22 -9.40
C LEU A 480 43.86 12.94 -10.70
N GLU A 481 44.04 13.94 -11.57
CA GLU A 481 44.89 13.80 -12.78
C GLU A 481 46.39 13.73 -12.45
N GLU A 482 46.83 14.37 -11.37
CA GLU A 482 48.21 14.26 -10.86
C GLU A 482 48.52 12.89 -10.21
N LEU A 483 47.50 12.09 -9.89
CA LEU A 483 47.62 10.79 -9.21
C LEU A 483 47.57 9.58 -10.15
N VAL A 484 47.52 9.81 -11.47
CA VAL A 484 47.51 8.76 -12.49
C VAL A 484 48.88 8.09 -12.61
N GLU A 485 48.91 6.75 -12.62
CA GLU A 485 50.17 6.01 -12.74
C GLU A 485 50.82 6.23 -14.12
N SER A 486 52.10 6.62 -14.11
CA SER A 486 52.87 6.93 -15.33
C SER A 486 52.98 5.73 -16.26
N GLY A 487 52.55 5.88 -17.51
CA GLY A 487 52.52 4.81 -18.52
C GLY A 487 51.23 4.00 -18.55
N SER A 488 50.24 4.29 -17.69
CA SER A 488 48.94 3.61 -17.73
C SER A 488 48.13 3.85 -19.02
N GLU A 489 48.37 4.97 -19.70
CA GLU A 489 47.67 5.42 -20.91
C GLU A 489 47.87 4.51 -22.14
N SER A 490 49.04 3.88 -22.27
CA SER A 490 49.43 3.12 -23.47
C SER A 490 49.24 1.59 -23.30
N MET A 491 48.10 1.19 -22.75
CA MET A 491 47.71 -0.21 -22.53
C MET A 491 47.35 -0.92 -23.86
N ASP A 492 47.70 -2.20 -24.03
CA ASP A 492 47.02 -3.03 -25.03
C ASP A 492 45.79 -3.69 -24.41
N VAL A 493 44.61 -3.22 -24.79
CA VAL A 493 43.31 -3.79 -24.39
C VAL A 493 43.12 -5.26 -24.83
N ARG A 494 43.98 -5.79 -25.70
CA ARG A 494 44.02 -7.21 -26.07
C ARG A 494 44.96 -8.07 -25.20
N ASN A 495 45.75 -7.48 -24.31
CA ASN A 495 46.56 -8.24 -23.35
C ASN A 495 45.69 -8.69 -22.16
N LYS A 496 45.49 -10.00 -22.03
CA LYS A 496 44.67 -10.60 -20.97
C LYS A 496 45.17 -10.25 -19.56
N GLU A 497 46.48 -10.23 -19.33
CA GLU A 497 47.06 -10.05 -17.99
C GLU A 497 46.84 -8.62 -17.48
N GLU A 498 47.05 -7.62 -18.34
CA GLU A 498 46.79 -6.21 -18.02
C GLU A 498 45.28 -5.96 -17.79
N VAL A 499 44.41 -6.52 -18.64
CA VAL A 499 42.95 -6.42 -18.48
C VAL A 499 42.47 -7.04 -17.17
N VAL A 500 42.95 -8.24 -16.82
CA VAL A 500 42.59 -8.91 -15.56
C VAL A 500 43.08 -8.10 -14.36
N SER A 501 44.30 -7.54 -14.39
CA SER A 501 44.82 -6.74 -13.28
C SER A 501 44.04 -5.45 -13.03
N ARG A 502 43.51 -4.80 -14.08
CA ARG A 502 42.73 -3.55 -13.95
C ARG A 502 41.23 -3.78 -13.70
N MET A 503 40.72 -4.98 -13.97
CA MET A 503 39.33 -5.37 -13.71
C MET A 503 39.13 -6.00 -12.32
N ARG A 504 40.21 -6.44 -11.65
CA ARG A 504 40.17 -7.15 -10.36
C ARG A 504 39.32 -6.42 -9.31
N ALA A 505 39.58 -5.14 -9.05
CA ALA A 505 38.86 -4.36 -8.03
C ALA A 505 37.35 -4.25 -8.31
N ALA A 506 36.98 -4.01 -9.57
CA ALA A 506 35.58 -3.91 -9.99
C ALA A 506 34.78 -5.21 -9.82
N VAL A 507 35.44 -6.38 -9.88
CA VAL A 507 34.81 -7.70 -9.68
C VAL A 507 34.90 -8.17 -8.22
N ALA A 508 36.06 -7.98 -7.57
CA ALA A 508 36.29 -8.34 -6.17
C ALA A 508 35.34 -7.61 -5.21
N SER A 509 34.93 -6.37 -5.55
CA SER A 509 33.91 -5.62 -4.81
C SER A 509 32.50 -6.23 -4.84
N LYS A 510 32.25 -7.25 -5.66
CA LYS A 510 30.97 -8.00 -5.73
C LYS A 510 31.16 -9.45 -5.30
N GLN A 511 32.20 -10.12 -5.80
CA GLN A 511 32.47 -11.55 -5.65
C GLN A 511 33.94 -11.80 -5.24
N PHE A 512 34.28 -11.33 -4.03
CA PHE A 512 35.61 -11.44 -3.44
C PHE A 512 36.12 -12.89 -3.40
N GLY A 513 37.40 -13.10 -3.76
CA GLY A 513 38.04 -14.41 -3.76
C GLY A 513 37.62 -15.33 -4.92
N GLN A 514 36.75 -14.88 -5.83
CA GLN A 514 36.44 -15.56 -7.10
C GLN A 514 36.80 -14.71 -8.34
N GLU A 515 37.32 -13.50 -8.10
CA GLU A 515 37.72 -12.51 -9.10
C GLU A 515 38.63 -13.07 -10.21
N GLU A 516 39.67 -13.86 -9.92
CA GLU A 516 40.60 -14.32 -10.96
C GLU A 516 39.90 -15.18 -12.02
N ILE A 517 38.93 -16.01 -11.61
CA ILE A 517 38.14 -16.84 -12.52
C ILE A 517 37.22 -15.94 -13.35
N ILE A 518 36.43 -15.09 -12.69
CA ILE A 518 35.45 -14.21 -13.36
C ILE A 518 36.15 -13.24 -14.32
N CYS A 519 37.20 -12.54 -13.86
CA CYS A 519 38.00 -11.64 -14.68
C CYS A 519 38.65 -12.37 -15.87
N SER A 520 39.16 -13.60 -15.70
CA SER A 520 39.73 -14.36 -16.82
C SER A 520 38.69 -14.75 -17.88
N LEU A 521 37.44 -15.03 -17.47
CA LEU A 521 36.31 -15.34 -18.34
C LEU A 521 35.81 -14.09 -19.08
N VAL A 522 35.69 -12.96 -18.38
CA VAL A 522 35.28 -11.67 -18.94
C VAL A 522 36.32 -11.17 -19.94
N ALA A 523 37.62 -11.19 -19.59
CA ALA A 523 38.69 -10.72 -20.45
C ALA A 523 38.71 -11.48 -21.79
N ASP A 524 38.68 -12.82 -21.75
CA ASP A 524 38.63 -13.64 -22.96
C ASP A 524 37.39 -13.36 -23.82
N ALA A 525 36.22 -13.15 -23.22
CA ALA A 525 34.98 -12.84 -23.95
C ALA A 525 35.02 -11.44 -24.59
N CYS A 526 35.49 -10.42 -23.86
CA CYS A 526 35.68 -9.06 -24.34
C CYS A 526 36.73 -8.97 -25.46
N ILE A 527 37.88 -9.64 -25.32
CA ILE A 527 38.95 -9.65 -26.32
C ILE A 527 38.48 -10.31 -27.63
N GLN A 528 37.70 -11.39 -27.55
CA GLN A 528 37.10 -12.06 -28.73
C GLN A 528 36.10 -11.17 -29.49
N VAL A 529 35.41 -10.27 -28.78
CA VAL A 529 34.41 -9.34 -29.31
C VAL A 529 35.03 -8.01 -29.74
N CYS A 530 36.26 -7.70 -29.32
CA CYS A 530 36.89 -6.39 -29.47
C CYS A 530 37.07 -5.99 -30.96
N PRO A 531 36.39 -4.92 -31.42
CA PRO A 531 36.53 -4.45 -32.81
C PRO A 531 37.94 -3.90 -33.10
N LYS A 532 38.24 -3.65 -34.39
CA LYS A 532 39.54 -3.11 -34.82
C LYS A 532 39.86 -1.76 -34.15
N ASN A 533 38.86 -0.92 -33.93
CA ASN A 533 38.93 0.30 -33.11
C ASN A 533 38.22 0.04 -31.76
N PRO A 534 38.95 -0.06 -30.63
CA PRO A 534 38.37 -0.38 -29.32
C PRO A 534 37.25 0.55 -28.84
N THR A 535 37.30 1.84 -29.20
CA THR A 535 36.34 2.85 -28.71
C THR A 535 34.89 2.60 -29.12
N ASN A 536 34.66 1.74 -30.13
CA ASN A 536 33.32 1.31 -30.58
C ASN A 536 32.92 -0.08 -30.04
N PHE A 537 33.43 -0.47 -28.85
CA PHE A 537 33.02 -1.68 -28.17
C PHE A 537 31.55 -1.61 -27.73
N ASN A 538 30.79 -2.69 -27.96
CA ASN A 538 29.36 -2.76 -27.69
C ASN A 538 29.05 -3.84 -26.65
N LEU A 539 28.44 -3.45 -25.53
CA LEU A 539 28.06 -4.34 -24.43
C LEU A 539 27.12 -5.46 -24.90
N ASP A 540 26.18 -5.13 -25.80
CA ASP A 540 25.15 -6.02 -26.35
C ASP A 540 25.71 -7.19 -27.20
N ASN A 541 27.04 -7.26 -27.35
CA ASN A 541 27.79 -8.32 -27.99
C ASN A 541 28.36 -9.36 -27.01
N VAL A 542 28.62 -9.02 -25.74
CA VAL A 542 28.95 -10.01 -24.70
C VAL A 542 27.64 -10.44 -24.06
N ARG A 543 27.36 -11.73 -24.04
CA ARG A 543 26.09 -12.27 -23.53
C ARG A 543 26.33 -13.23 -22.38
N ILE A 544 25.48 -13.17 -21.37
CA ILE A 544 25.49 -14.10 -20.24
C ILE A 544 24.40 -15.15 -20.46
N SER A 545 24.70 -16.41 -20.10
CA SER A 545 23.74 -17.51 -20.09
C SER A 545 23.84 -18.30 -18.77
N LYS A 546 23.06 -17.86 -17.78
CA LYS A 546 22.88 -18.55 -16.48
C LYS A 546 22.31 -19.96 -16.69
N LEU A 547 23.03 -21.01 -16.27
CA LEU A 547 22.56 -22.40 -16.26
C LEU A 547 22.70 -22.98 -14.85
N LEU A 548 21.59 -23.44 -14.28
CA LEU A 548 21.52 -23.96 -12.92
C LEU A 548 22.37 -25.22 -12.70
N GLY A 549 22.73 -25.45 -11.43
CA GLY A 549 23.55 -26.56 -10.99
C GLY A 549 25.04 -26.37 -11.28
N GLY A 550 25.87 -27.14 -10.57
CA GLY A 550 27.33 -26.99 -10.60
C GLY A 550 27.83 -25.78 -9.78
N GLY A 551 29.16 -25.64 -9.71
CA GLY A 551 29.83 -24.47 -9.12
C GLY A 551 30.49 -23.60 -10.18
N LEU A 552 30.97 -22.42 -9.78
CA LEU A 552 31.53 -21.40 -10.67
C LEU A 552 32.65 -21.92 -11.57
N HIS A 553 33.52 -22.81 -11.08
CA HIS A 553 34.61 -23.46 -11.84
C HIS A 553 34.14 -24.22 -13.09
N ASN A 554 32.86 -24.59 -13.18
CA ASN A 554 32.27 -25.27 -14.34
C ASN A 554 31.72 -24.29 -15.40
N SER A 555 31.92 -22.98 -15.20
CA SER A 555 31.54 -21.92 -16.15
C SER A 555 32.53 -21.86 -17.31
N CYS A 556 32.03 -21.56 -18.51
CA CYS A 556 32.84 -21.60 -19.73
C CYS A 556 32.44 -20.52 -20.73
N ILE A 557 33.35 -20.18 -21.65
CA ILE A 557 33.09 -19.22 -22.74
C ILE A 557 32.76 -19.99 -24.00
N VAL A 558 31.75 -19.51 -24.73
CA VAL A 558 31.35 -20.04 -26.02
C VAL A 558 31.44 -18.93 -27.07
N ARG A 559 32.32 -19.13 -28.06
CA ARG A 559 32.46 -18.25 -29.23
C ARG A 559 31.21 -18.36 -30.11
N GLY A 560 30.31 -17.40 -29.97
CA GLY A 560 28.98 -17.40 -30.58
C GLY A 560 27.85 -17.35 -29.54
N MET A 561 26.73 -18.02 -29.82
CA MET A 561 25.48 -17.86 -29.08
C MET A 561 24.93 -19.17 -28.49
N VAL A 562 24.67 -19.19 -27.17
CA VAL A 562 24.04 -20.32 -26.47
C VAL A 562 22.55 -20.06 -26.22
N LEU A 563 21.66 -20.88 -26.76
CA LEU A 563 20.21 -20.81 -26.55
C LEU A 563 19.80 -21.85 -25.49
N LYS A 564 18.91 -21.45 -24.57
CA LYS A 564 18.36 -22.36 -23.53
C LYS A 564 17.21 -23.26 -24.05
N SER A 565 17.04 -23.34 -25.37
CA SER A 565 16.10 -24.21 -26.06
C SER A 565 16.83 -25.37 -26.76
N ASP A 566 16.21 -26.54 -26.76
CA ASP A 566 16.57 -27.66 -27.63
C ASP A 566 16.11 -27.38 -29.08
N ALA A 567 16.68 -28.08 -30.05
CA ALA A 567 16.20 -28.08 -31.42
C ALA A 567 14.85 -28.81 -31.51
N ILE A 568 13.99 -28.34 -32.42
CA ILE A 568 12.71 -29.00 -32.72
C ILE A 568 12.96 -30.03 -33.83
N GLY A 569 12.76 -31.31 -33.51
CA GLY A 569 12.97 -32.44 -34.40
C GLY A 569 14.17 -33.31 -34.03
N SER A 570 14.49 -34.26 -34.90
CA SER A 570 15.55 -35.26 -34.75
C SER A 570 16.97 -34.75 -35.02
N ILE A 571 17.11 -33.68 -35.82
CA ILE A 571 18.41 -33.16 -36.25
C ILE A 571 19.00 -32.23 -35.18
N LYS A 572 20.06 -32.69 -34.51
CA LYS A 572 20.67 -32.01 -33.34
C LYS A 572 22.09 -31.48 -33.56
N ARG A 573 22.73 -31.73 -34.71
CA ARG A 573 24.06 -31.19 -35.07
C ARG A 573 24.14 -30.93 -36.57
N MET A 574 24.60 -29.74 -36.95
CA MET A 574 24.82 -29.31 -38.33
C MET A 574 26.11 -28.50 -38.45
N GLU A 575 26.86 -28.71 -39.53
CA GLU A 575 28.16 -28.07 -39.79
C GLU A 575 28.17 -27.32 -41.13
N LYS A 576 28.91 -26.20 -41.15
CA LYS A 576 29.01 -25.18 -42.22
C LYS A 576 27.67 -24.93 -42.89
N ALA A 577 26.78 -24.29 -42.15
CA ALA A 577 25.35 -24.19 -42.45
C ALA A 577 24.95 -22.77 -42.85
N LYS A 578 24.03 -22.67 -43.81
CA LYS A 578 23.26 -21.44 -44.06
C LYS A 578 22.00 -21.44 -43.22
N VAL A 579 21.64 -20.28 -42.67
CA VAL A 579 20.54 -20.12 -41.72
C VAL A 579 19.50 -19.14 -42.26
N ALA A 580 18.26 -19.60 -42.39
CA ALA A 580 17.10 -18.75 -42.65
C ALA A 580 16.42 -18.40 -41.33
N VAL A 581 16.07 -17.12 -41.13
CA VAL A 581 15.44 -16.64 -39.90
C VAL A 581 14.08 -16.02 -40.23
N PHE A 582 13.02 -16.56 -39.62
CA PHE A 582 11.66 -16.05 -39.72
C PHE A 582 11.22 -15.47 -38.37
N ALA A 583 10.72 -14.24 -38.37
CA ALA A 583 10.27 -13.54 -37.18
C ALA A 583 8.88 -13.98 -36.68
N ASP A 584 8.13 -14.69 -37.53
CA ASP A 584 6.83 -15.28 -37.24
C ASP A 584 6.94 -16.81 -37.06
N GLY A 585 5.81 -17.48 -36.90
CA GLY A 585 5.71 -18.94 -36.92
C GLY A 585 6.09 -19.55 -38.27
N VAL A 586 6.55 -20.80 -38.22
CA VAL A 586 6.77 -21.65 -39.41
C VAL A 586 5.59 -22.62 -39.48
N ASP A 587 4.51 -22.14 -40.07
CA ASP A 587 3.21 -22.82 -40.17
C ASP A 587 2.36 -22.21 -41.32
N THR A 588 1.12 -22.66 -41.53
CA THR A 588 0.20 -21.99 -42.47
C THR A 588 -0.13 -20.58 -41.99
N THR A 589 0.15 -19.56 -42.82
CA THR A 589 -0.16 -18.17 -42.48
C THR A 589 -1.66 -17.90 -42.57
N ALA A 590 -2.32 -17.74 -41.41
CA ALA A 590 -3.72 -17.33 -41.36
C ALA A 590 -3.93 -15.98 -42.07
N THR A 591 -5.01 -15.86 -42.85
CA THR A 591 -5.31 -14.62 -43.59
C THR A 591 -5.78 -13.51 -42.63
N GLU A 592 -5.22 -12.31 -42.78
CA GLU A 592 -5.56 -11.13 -41.94
C GLU A 592 -7.07 -10.84 -41.92
N THR A 593 -7.73 -11.00 -43.07
CA THR A 593 -9.19 -11.06 -43.17
C THR A 593 -9.67 -12.48 -42.86
N LYS A 594 -10.65 -12.63 -41.96
CA LYS A 594 -11.29 -13.92 -41.68
C LYS A 594 -12.10 -14.43 -42.87
N GLY A 595 -11.50 -15.28 -43.70
CA GLY A 595 -12.19 -15.99 -44.78
C GLY A 595 -13.02 -17.15 -44.25
N THR A 596 -14.33 -17.13 -44.45
CA THR A 596 -15.21 -18.27 -44.14
C THR A 596 -15.29 -19.22 -45.33
N VAL A 597 -14.53 -20.32 -45.28
CA VAL A 597 -14.65 -21.40 -46.27
C VAL A 597 -15.92 -22.21 -45.96
N LEU A 598 -16.87 -22.24 -46.90
CA LEU A 598 -18.08 -23.05 -46.80
C LEU A 598 -17.82 -24.42 -47.45
N ILE A 599 -17.78 -25.46 -46.62
CA ILE A 599 -17.53 -26.85 -47.03
C ILE A 599 -18.87 -27.60 -47.00
N HIS A 600 -19.29 -28.12 -48.15
CA HIS A 600 -20.60 -28.76 -48.34
C HIS A 600 -20.52 -30.29 -48.55
N SER A 601 -19.34 -30.86 -48.77
CA SER A 601 -19.13 -32.31 -48.87
C SER A 601 -17.84 -32.76 -48.17
N ALA A 602 -17.76 -34.06 -47.84
CA ALA A 602 -16.54 -34.66 -47.28
C ALA A 602 -15.36 -34.62 -48.25
N GLU A 603 -15.63 -34.78 -49.56
CA GLU A 603 -14.62 -34.66 -50.61
C GLU A 603 -14.02 -33.24 -50.70
N GLN A 604 -14.83 -32.20 -50.47
CA GLN A 604 -14.33 -30.82 -50.36
C GLN A 604 -13.44 -30.62 -49.13
N LEU A 605 -13.76 -31.27 -48.00
CA LEU A 605 -12.93 -31.24 -46.79
C LEU A 605 -11.58 -31.93 -47.02
N GLU A 606 -11.58 -33.11 -47.64
CA GLU A 606 -10.37 -33.89 -47.93
C GLU A 606 -9.46 -33.17 -48.94
N ASN A 607 -10.04 -32.58 -49.99
CA ASN A 607 -9.29 -31.80 -50.97
C ASN A 607 -8.77 -30.47 -50.39
N TYR A 608 -9.49 -29.84 -49.45
CA TYR A 608 -9.00 -28.67 -48.73
C TYR A 608 -7.76 -29.01 -47.90
N ALA A 609 -7.81 -30.07 -47.09
CA ALA A 609 -6.68 -30.53 -46.29
C ALA A 609 -5.44 -30.86 -47.14
N LYS A 610 -5.60 -31.59 -48.25
CA LYS A 610 -4.52 -31.86 -49.22
C LYS A 610 -3.94 -30.60 -49.85
N THR A 611 -4.76 -29.56 -50.02
CA THR A 611 -4.31 -28.26 -50.57
C THR A 611 -3.47 -27.49 -49.56
N GLU A 612 -3.83 -27.52 -48.27
CA GLU A 612 -2.99 -26.95 -47.20
C GLU A 612 -1.66 -27.71 -47.03
N GLU A 613 -1.70 -29.06 -47.03
CA GLU A 613 -0.51 -29.92 -46.99
C GLU A 613 0.47 -29.60 -48.12
N ALA A 614 -0.02 -29.60 -49.37
CA ALA A 614 0.78 -29.28 -50.55
C ALA A 614 1.34 -27.85 -50.50
N LYS A 615 0.61 -26.88 -49.92
CA LYS A 615 1.09 -25.50 -49.77
C LYS A 615 2.21 -25.39 -48.74
N VAL A 616 2.16 -26.14 -47.63
CA VAL A 616 3.25 -26.18 -46.66
C VAL A 616 4.48 -26.88 -47.25
N GLU A 617 4.31 -27.99 -47.98
CA GLU A 617 5.44 -28.64 -48.66
C GLU A 617 6.10 -27.70 -49.69
N GLU A 618 5.32 -26.96 -50.49
CA GLU A 618 5.84 -25.96 -51.44
C GLU A 618 6.70 -24.90 -50.74
N LEU A 619 6.24 -24.35 -49.61
CA LEU A 619 6.95 -23.31 -48.86
C LEU A 619 8.23 -23.82 -48.22
N ILE A 620 8.20 -24.97 -47.53
CA ILE A 620 9.41 -25.55 -46.92
C ILE A 620 10.42 -26.00 -47.99
N LYS A 621 9.94 -26.57 -49.12
CA LYS A 621 10.78 -26.90 -50.28
C LYS A 621 11.45 -25.66 -50.87
N ALA A 622 10.72 -24.54 -50.99
CA ALA A 622 11.28 -23.28 -51.49
C ALA A 622 12.38 -22.72 -50.55
N VAL A 623 12.27 -22.95 -49.23
CA VAL A 623 13.37 -22.65 -48.29
C VAL A 623 14.54 -23.61 -48.47
N ALA A 624 14.32 -24.92 -48.64
CA ALA A 624 15.39 -25.88 -48.93
C ALA A 624 16.15 -25.55 -50.24
N GLU A 625 15.42 -25.13 -51.28
CA GLU A 625 15.97 -24.69 -52.57
C GLU A 625 16.76 -23.36 -52.51
N SER A 626 16.77 -22.65 -51.38
CA SER A 626 17.71 -21.54 -51.14
C SER A 626 19.11 -22.01 -50.72
N GLY A 627 19.25 -23.28 -50.34
CA GLY A 627 20.46 -23.83 -49.73
C GLY A 627 20.57 -23.57 -48.21
N ALA A 628 19.51 -23.09 -47.57
CA ALA A 628 19.38 -23.09 -46.11
C ALA A 628 19.46 -24.53 -45.57
N LYS A 629 20.19 -24.72 -44.47
CA LYS A 629 20.26 -25.99 -43.71
C LYS A 629 19.58 -25.89 -42.34
N VAL A 630 19.40 -24.67 -41.84
CA VAL A 630 18.80 -24.36 -40.53
C VAL A 630 17.69 -23.34 -40.74
N ILE A 631 16.54 -23.59 -40.11
CA ILE A 631 15.41 -22.67 -40.02
C ILE A 631 15.29 -22.21 -38.57
N VAL A 632 15.15 -20.90 -38.36
CA VAL A 632 14.85 -20.30 -37.05
C VAL A 632 13.48 -19.66 -37.10
N SER A 633 12.60 -19.96 -36.14
CA SER A 633 11.27 -19.34 -36.01
C SER A 633 11.17 -18.50 -34.73
N GLY A 634 10.57 -17.32 -34.86
CA GLY A 634 10.15 -16.48 -33.74
C GLY A 634 8.83 -16.90 -33.08
N GLY A 635 8.04 -17.75 -33.75
CA GLY A 635 6.69 -18.14 -33.32
C GLY A 635 6.53 -19.62 -32.95
N SER A 636 5.36 -20.19 -33.25
CA SER A 636 5.13 -21.64 -33.26
C SER A 636 5.69 -22.28 -34.53
N VAL A 637 5.97 -23.58 -34.46
CA VAL A 637 6.28 -24.41 -35.62
C VAL A 637 5.17 -25.46 -35.70
N GLY A 638 4.48 -25.55 -36.84
CA GLY A 638 3.42 -26.53 -37.04
C GLY A 638 3.96 -27.95 -37.20
N GLU A 639 3.25 -28.97 -36.71
CA GLU A 639 3.71 -30.37 -36.80
C GLU A 639 3.88 -30.83 -38.27
N MET A 640 2.98 -30.39 -39.15
CA MET A 640 3.06 -30.64 -40.60
C MET A 640 4.28 -29.95 -41.23
N ALA A 641 4.57 -28.70 -40.85
CA ALA A 641 5.76 -27.98 -41.32
C ALA A 641 7.06 -28.64 -40.81
N LEU A 642 7.06 -29.14 -39.57
CA LEU A 642 8.18 -29.90 -38.99
C LEU A 642 8.42 -31.20 -39.75
N HIS A 643 7.38 -31.96 -40.09
CA HIS A 643 7.51 -33.19 -40.88
C HIS A 643 8.21 -32.94 -42.22
N PHE A 644 7.83 -31.88 -42.95
CA PHE A 644 8.52 -31.50 -44.19
C PHE A 644 9.95 -30.99 -43.94
N CYS A 645 10.21 -30.27 -42.83
CA CYS A 645 11.58 -29.88 -42.47
C CYS A 645 12.49 -31.11 -42.27
N GLU A 646 12.03 -32.13 -41.56
CA GLU A 646 12.79 -33.38 -41.39
C GLU A 646 12.98 -34.12 -42.73
N ARG A 647 11.94 -34.18 -43.57
CA ARG A 647 11.97 -34.77 -44.93
C ARG A 647 13.08 -34.13 -45.79
N TYR A 648 13.24 -32.81 -45.71
CA TYR A 648 14.28 -32.06 -46.41
C TYR A 648 15.60 -31.88 -45.62
N LYS A 649 15.73 -32.55 -44.46
CA LYS A 649 16.90 -32.53 -43.57
C LYS A 649 17.30 -31.14 -43.06
N LEU A 650 16.30 -30.31 -42.76
CA LEU A 650 16.45 -28.99 -42.18
C LEU A 650 16.38 -29.06 -40.65
N MET A 651 17.36 -28.46 -39.96
CA MET A 651 17.34 -28.31 -38.50
C MET A 651 16.45 -27.12 -38.12
N VAL A 652 15.50 -27.30 -37.20
CA VAL A 652 14.57 -26.23 -36.80
C VAL A 652 14.85 -25.75 -35.38
N LEU A 653 15.00 -24.44 -35.20
CA LEU A 653 15.17 -23.78 -33.91
C LEU A 653 14.00 -22.83 -33.63
N LYS A 654 13.61 -22.72 -32.35
CA LYS A 654 12.59 -21.78 -31.88
C LYS A 654 13.19 -20.78 -30.90
N ILE A 655 13.03 -19.48 -31.20
CA ILE A 655 13.53 -18.36 -30.41
C ILE A 655 12.39 -17.36 -30.22
N SER A 656 11.55 -17.58 -29.21
CA SER A 656 10.36 -16.75 -28.94
C SER A 656 10.67 -15.33 -28.45
N SER A 657 11.91 -15.07 -28.00
CA SER A 657 12.34 -13.72 -27.61
C SER A 657 12.82 -12.92 -28.82
N LYS A 658 12.11 -11.83 -29.14
CA LYS A 658 12.49 -10.89 -30.22
C LYS A 658 13.90 -10.30 -30.02
N PHE A 659 14.34 -10.15 -28.77
CA PHE A 659 15.69 -9.68 -28.43
C PHE A 659 16.75 -10.75 -28.75
N GLU A 660 16.48 -12.01 -28.43
CA GLU A 660 17.39 -13.11 -28.78
C GLU A 660 17.41 -13.37 -30.28
N LEU A 661 16.26 -13.31 -30.97
CA LEU A 661 16.20 -13.41 -32.42
C LEU A 661 17.07 -12.35 -33.11
N ARG A 662 17.01 -11.09 -32.64
CA ARG A 662 17.85 -9.98 -33.13
C ARG A 662 19.35 -10.21 -32.86
N ARG A 663 19.71 -10.79 -31.71
CA ARG A 663 21.11 -11.16 -31.39
C ARG A 663 21.58 -12.38 -32.21
N PHE A 664 20.70 -13.34 -32.49
CA PHE A 664 21.00 -14.48 -33.35
C PHE A 664 21.26 -14.04 -34.81
N CYS A 665 20.43 -13.11 -35.34
CA CYS A 665 20.68 -12.42 -36.61
C CYS A 665 22.06 -11.76 -36.64
N ARG A 666 22.45 -10.99 -35.61
CA ARG A 666 23.81 -10.41 -35.52
C ARG A 666 24.93 -11.45 -35.45
N THR A 667 24.69 -12.61 -34.82
CA THR A 667 25.70 -13.68 -34.68
C THR A 667 25.98 -14.39 -36.01
N THR A 668 24.94 -14.53 -36.84
CA THR A 668 24.97 -15.30 -38.10
C THR A 668 25.01 -14.44 -39.36
N GLY A 669 24.74 -13.13 -39.26
CA GLY A 669 24.53 -12.23 -40.40
C GLY A 669 23.14 -12.31 -41.03
N ALA A 670 22.25 -13.20 -40.57
CA ALA A 670 20.93 -13.42 -41.18
C ALA A 670 19.98 -12.23 -41.02
N VAL A 671 19.16 -11.97 -42.04
CA VAL A 671 18.04 -11.02 -41.97
C VAL A 671 16.76 -11.76 -41.56
N ALA A 672 16.05 -11.24 -40.55
CA ALA A 672 14.80 -11.85 -40.09
C ALA A 672 13.62 -11.49 -41.01
N GLN A 673 13.10 -12.48 -41.74
CA GLN A 673 11.97 -12.32 -42.66
C GLN A 673 10.62 -12.43 -41.92
N LEU A 674 9.62 -11.65 -42.36
CA LEU A 674 8.29 -11.62 -41.72
C LEU A 674 7.32 -12.70 -42.21
N LYS A 675 7.59 -13.35 -43.35
CA LYS A 675 6.72 -14.38 -43.94
C LYS A 675 7.56 -15.58 -44.34
N LEU A 676 6.98 -16.77 -44.26
CA LEU A 676 7.60 -17.99 -44.77
C LEU A 676 7.59 -17.95 -46.31
N SER A 677 8.72 -17.61 -46.90
CA SER A 677 8.96 -17.61 -48.34
C SER A 677 10.42 -17.99 -48.65
N ARG A 678 10.77 -18.12 -49.93
CA ARG A 678 12.16 -18.37 -50.33
C ARG A 678 13.04 -17.18 -49.90
N PRO A 679 14.05 -17.36 -49.03
CA PRO A 679 14.97 -16.28 -48.69
C PRO A 679 15.92 -15.98 -49.87
N SER A 680 16.35 -14.73 -50.00
CA SER A 680 17.38 -14.37 -50.97
C SER A 680 18.77 -14.81 -50.48
N PRO A 681 19.79 -14.88 -51.36
CA PRO A 681 21.16 -15.18 -50.95
C PRO A 681 21.71 -14.21 -49.90
N ASP A 682 21.22 -12.97 -49.88
CA ASP A 682 21.67 -11.90 -48.98
C ASP A 682 20.93 -11.90 -47.63
N ASP A 683 19.76 -12.54 -47.53
CA ASP A 683 19.03 -12.74 -46.27
C ASP A 683 19.62 -13.88 -45.42
N LEU A 684 20.33 -14.83 -46.06
CA LEU A 684 20.82 -16.06 -45.45
C LEU A 684 22.08 -15.82 -44.63
N GLY A 685 21.98 -16.04 -43.32
CA GLY A 685 23.16 -16.07 -42.44
C GLY A 685 24.01 -17.33 -42.62
N TYR A 686 25.19 -17.31 -42.01
CA TYR A 686 26.15 -18.41 -42.00
C TYR A 686 26.58 -18.76 -40.56
N VAL A 687 26.91 -20.03 -40.33
CA VAL A 687 27.39 -20.55 -39.04
C VAL A 687 28.27 -21.79 -39.26
N ASP A 688 29.39 -21.89 -38.53
CA ASP A 688 30.35 -22.99 -38.71
C ASP A 688 29.87 -24.29 -38.06
N SER A 689 29.28 -24.23 -36.87
CA SER A 689 28.53 -25.36 -36.30
C SER A 689 27.35 -24.92 -35.43
N ILE A 690 26.27 -25.69 -35.51
CA ILE A 690 25.19 -25.67 -34.51
C ILE A 690 25.06 -27.07 -33.92
N SER A 691 25.10 -27.19 -32.60
CA SER A 691 24.96 -28.45 -31.87
C SER A 691 24.08 -28.28 -30.63
N VAL A 692 23.22 -29.26 -30.35
CA VAL A 692 22.60 -29.41 -29.05
C VAL A 692 23.56 -30.16 -28.14
N GLU A 693 23.97 -29.52 -27.05
CA GLU A 693 24.86 -30.07 -26.03
C GLU A 693 24.16 -30.07 -24.67
N GLU A 694 24.49 -31.01 -23.80
CA GLU A 694 23.89 -31.11 -22.46
C GLU A 694 24.84 -30.56 -21.41
N ILE A 695 24.55 -29.35 -20.93
CA ILE A 695 25.38 -28.66 -19.93
C ILE A 695 24.67 -28.78 -18.57
N GLY A 696 25.02 -29.83 -17.84
CA GLY A 696 24.54 -30.09 -16.47
C GLY A 696 23.07 -30.49 -16.37
N GLY A 697 22.59 -31.37 -17.24
CA GLY A 697 21.19 -31.82 -17.28
C GLY A 697 20.26 -30.90 -18.09
N VAL A 698 20.72 -29.70 -18.48
CA VAL A 698 20.00 -28.81 -19.39
C VAL A 698 20.53 -28.99 -20.80
N ARG A 699 19.67 -29.39 -21.73
CA ARG A 699 19.96 -29.35 -23.18
C ARG A 699 19.94 -27.92 -23.68
N VAL A 700 21.04 -27.46 -24.25
CA VAL A 700 21.22 -26.12 -24.80
C VAL A 700 21.68 -26.21 -26.26
N THR A 701 21.14 -25.35 -27.11
CA THR A 701 21.63 -25.24 -28.50
C THR A 701 22.76 -24.23 -28.57
N ILE A 702 23.92 -24.66 -29.02
CA ILE A 702 25.11 -23.84 -29.18
C ILE A 702 25.34 -23.56 -30.67
N ALA A 703 25.39 -22.29 -31.05
CA ALA A 703 25.82 -21.84 -32.37
C ALA A 703 27.23 -21.27 -32.27
N ARG A 704 28.22 -21.97 -32.86
CA ARG A 704 29.62 -21.54 -32.92
C ARG A 704 29.97 -20.97 -34.29
N ASN A 705 30.83 -19.96 -34.28
CA ASN A 705 31.42 -19.33 -35.45
C ASN A 705 32.91 -19.11 -35.12
N GLU A 706 33.79 -19.59 -36.00
CA GLU A 706 35.24 -19.69 -35.73
C GLU A 706 36.07 -19.09 -36.86
N GLU A 707 35.59 -19.19 -38.12
CA GLU A 707 36.23 -18.58 -39.29
C GLU A 707 35.73 -17.13 -39.54
N GLY A 708 34.59 -16.75 -38.96
CA GLY A 708 33.97 -15.43 -39.13
C GLY A 708 34.35 -14.40 -38.05
N GLY A 709 34.16 -13.11 -38.38
CA GLY A 709 34.35 -12.00 -37.46
C GLY A 709 33.27 -11.95 -36.37
N ASN A 710 33.49 -12.70 -35.28
CA ASN A 710 32.54 -12.90 -34.20
C ASN A 710 32.01 -11.59 -33.61
N SER A 711 30.74 -11.30 -33.93
CA SER A 711 30.03 -10.14 -33.38
C SER A 711 29.46 -10.40 -31.99
N ILE A 712 29.36 -11.65 -31.53
CA ILE A 712 28.84 -12.04 -30.21
C ILE A 712 29.71 -13.16 -29.59
N SER A 713 29.94 -13.10 -28.27
CA SER A 713 30.49 -14.20 -27.46
C SER A 713 29.63 -14.41 -26.21
N THR A 714 29.42 -15.66 -25.79
CA THR A 714 28.56 -16.00 -24.65
C THR A 714 29.35 -16.59 -23.48
N VAL A 715 29.28 -15.96 -22.31
CA VAL A 715 29.73 -16.51 -21.03
C VAL A 715 28.61 -17.38 -20.45
N VAL A 716 28.88 -18.66 -20.24
CA VAL A 716 27.95 -19.63 -19.64
C VAL A 716 28.28 -19.75 -18.15
N LEU A 717 27.44 -19.15 -17.30
CA LEU A 717 27.63 -19.14 -15.85
C LEU A 717 26.92 -20.33 -15.19
N ARG A 718 27.61 -20.98 -14.26
CA ARG A 718 27.14 -22.13 -13.47
C ARG A 718 27.10 -21.80 -11.98
N GLY A 719 26.03 -22.22 -11.31
CA GLY A 719 25.81 -21.92 -9.89
C GLY A 719 24.67 -22.74 -9.29
N SER A 720 24.69 -22.90 -7.97
CA SER A 720 23.79 -23.77 -7.22
C SER A 720 22.37 -23.22 -7.05
N THR A 721 22.18 -21.90 -7.12
CA THR A 721 20.89 -21.21 -6.95
C THR A 721 20.78 -20.03 -7.90
N ASP A 722 19.55 -19.65 -8.27
CA ASP A 722 19.31 -18.49 -9.12
C ASP A 722 19.81 -17.18 -8.48
N SER A 723 19.74 -17.03 -7.15
CA SER A 723 20.24 -15.82 -6.47
C SER A 723 21.76 -15.63 -6.64
N ILE A 724 22.54 -16.72 -6.57
CA ILE A 724 23.99 -16.66 -6.82
C ILE A 724 24.27 -16.43 -8.31
N LEU A 725 23.44 -16.97 -9.21
CA LEU A 725 23.57 -16.72 -10.65
C LEU A 725 23.17 -15.29 -11.05
N ASP A 726 22.17 -14.68 -10.41
CA ASP A 726 21.76 -13.26 -10.60
C ASP A 726 22.85 -12.30 -10.09
N ASP A 727 23.67 -12.69 -9.11
CA ASP A 727 24.77 -11.90 -8.54
C ASP A 727 26.08 -12.07 -9.34
N LEU A 728 26.41 -13.29 -9.75
CA LEU A 728 27.50 -13.57 -10.70
C LEU A 728 27.27 -12.93 -12.07
N GLU A 729 26.01 -12.79 -12.51
CA GLU A 729 25.65 -12.07 -13.74
C GLU A 729 26.04 -10.58 -13.64
N ARG A 730 25.80 -9.93 -12.49
CA ARG A 730 26.20 -8.52 -12.24
C ARG A 730 27.72 -8.37 -12.20
N ALA A 731 28.42 -9.26 -11.49
CA ALA A 731 29.88 -9.23 -11.43
C ALA A 731 30.53 -9.39 -12.82
N VAL A 732 29.88 -10.11 -13.75
CA VAL A 732 30.29 -10.19 -15.15
C VAL A 732 29.91 -8.92 -15.93
N ASP A 733 28.67 -8.42 -15.83
CA ASP A 733 28.23 -7.20 -16.52
C ASP A 733 29.06 -5.97 -16.12
N ASP A 734 29.33 -5.78 -14.82
CA ASP A 734 30.20 -4.69 -14.32
C ASP A 734 31.65 -4.85 -14.80
N GLY A 735 32.16 -6.09 -14.89
CA GLY A 735 33.46 -6.36 -15.51
C GLY A 735 33.51 -6.00 -17.01
N VAL A 736 32.45 -6.32 -17.76
CA VAL A 736 32.31 -5.96 -19.19
C VAL A 736 32.18 -4.44 -19.35
N ASN A 737 31.47 -3.75 -18.46
CA ASN A 737 31.39 -2.30 -18.42
C ASN A 737 32.75 -1.64 -18.08
N THR A 738 33.48 -2.21 -17.12
CA THR A 738 34.84 -1.78 -16.77
C THR A 738 35.78 -1.93 -17.97
N TYR A 739 35.67 -3.02 -18.75
CA TYR A 739 36.41 -3.18 -20.01
C TYR A 739 36.00 -2.15 -21.09
N LYS A 740 34.70 -1.83 -21.23
CA LYS A 740 34.21 -0.73 -22.07
C LYS A 740 34.82 0.62 -21.65
N ALA A 741 34.99 0.85 -20.34
CA ALA A 741 35.64 2.05 -19.82
C ALA A 741 37.15 2.08 -20.18
N MET A 742 37.89 0.98 -19.98
CA MET A 742 39.30 0.85 -20.40
C MET A 742 39.49 1.16 -21.90
N CYS A 743 38.57 0.68 -22.74
CA CYS A 743 38.56 0.92 -24.19
C CYS A 743 38.30 2.39 -24.60
N ARG A 744 37.94 3.27 -23.66
CA ARG A 744 37.81 4.72 -23.84
C ARG A 744 38.96 5.49 -23.15
N ASP A 745 39.25 5.15 -21.91
CA ASP A 745 40.31 5.72 -21.08
C ASP A 745 40.92 4.61 -20.19
N SER A 746 42.19 4.31 -20.42
CA SER A 746 42.92 3.24 -19.71
C SER A 746 43.63 3.71 -18.43
N ARG A 747 43.58 5.01 -18.09
CA ARG A 747 44.29 5.55 -16.91
C ARG A 747 43.83 4.89 -15.60
N ILE A 748 44.79 4.58 -14.73
CA ILE A 748 44.57 3.96 -13.40
C ILE A 748 45.13 4.82 -12.27
N VAL A 749 44.50 4.69 -11.10
CA VAL A 749 44.88 5.35 -9.85
C VAL A 749 44.95 4.32 -8.70
N PRO A 750 45.70 4.57 -7.62
CA PRO A 750 45.79 3.66 -6.48
C PRO A 750 44.43 3.46 -5.79
N GLY A 751 43.97 2.20 -5.70
CA GLY A 751 42.70 1.86 -5.05
C GLY A 751 42.80 1.80 -3.52
N ALA A 752 41.94 0.99 -2.90
CA ALA A 752 41.98 0.66 -1.46
C ALA A 752 42.07 1.88 -0.51
N ALA A 753 41.31 2.95 -0.82
CA ALA A 753 41.24 4.23 -0.12
C ALA A 753 42.48 5.15 -0.17
N ALA A 754 43.55 4.77 -0.89
CA ALA A 754 44.76 5.59 -1.03
C ALA A 754 44.48 6.92 -1.75
N THR A 755 43.82 6.85 -2.91
CA THR A 755 43.40 8.05 -3.67
C THR A 755 42.52 8.98 -2.83
N GLU A 756 41.57 8.42 -2.06
CA GLU A 756 40.66 9.21 -1.24
C GLU A 756 41.35 9.94 -0.07
N ILE A 757 42.31 9.31 0.62
CA ILE A 757 43.08 9.97 1.69
C ILE A 757 44.04 11.03 1.13
N GLU A 758 44.67 10.77 -0.02
CA GLU A 758 45.55 11.74 -0.70
C GLU A 758 44.77 13.00 -1.12
N LEU A 759 43.60 12.82 -1.74
CA LEU A 759 42.69 13.92 -2.06
C LEU A 759 42.23 14.66 -0.80
N ALA A 760 41.89 13.95 0.28
CA ALA A 760 41.52 14.55 1.56
C ALA A 760 42.65 15.43 2.13
N GLN A 761 43.91 14.99 2.04
CA GLN A 761 45.05 15.78 2.51
C GLN A 761 45.26 17.03 1.64
N ARG A 762 45.39 16.88 0.31
CA ARG A 762 45.61 18.04 -0.60
C ARG A 762 44.48 19.07 -0.53
N LEU A 763 43.23 18.63 -0.36
CA LEU A 763 42.09 19.54 -0.20
C LEU A 763 42.04 20.21 1.20
N LYS A 764 42.53 19.56 2.27
CA LYS A 764 42.74 20.22 3.58
C LYS A 764 43.87 21.25 3.53
N GLU A 765 44.93 21.00 2.76
CA GLU A 765 46.01 21.97 2.52
C GLU A 765 45.51 23.16 1.70
N TYR A 766 44.78 22.91 0.60
CA TYR A 766 44.14 23.95 -0.21
C TYR A 766 43.11 24.78 0.58
N ALA A 767 42.26 24.14 1.39
CA ALA A 767 41.34 24.83 2.31
C ALA A 767 42.10 25.71 3.31
N ASN A 768 43.34 25.38 3.67
CA ASN A 768 44.13 26.21 4.56
C ASN A 768 44.73 27.45 3.89
N ALA A 769 44.98 27.40 2.58
CA ALA A 769 45.42 28.54 1.78
C ALA A 769 44.29 29.52 1.39
N GLU A 770 43.06 29.02 1.17
CA GLU A 770 41.92 29.83 0.75
C GLU A 770 41.43 30.79 1.86
N THR A 771 41.23 32.07 1.52
CA THR A 771 40.72 33.09 2.46
C THR A 771 39.26 33.42 2.22
N GLY A 772 38.35 32.92 3.06
CA GLY A 772 36.92 33.24 2.98
C GLY A 772 36.04 32.27 3.77
N LEU A 773 34.71 32.35 3.57
CA LEU A 773 33.76 31.37 4.11
C LEU A 773 33.86 30.02 3.39
N ASP A 774 34.23 30.02 2.10
CA ASP A 774 34.48 28.80 1.31
C ASP A 774 35.44 27.82 2.00
N LYS A 775 36.42 28.32 2.79
CA LYS A 775 37.37 27.50 3.55
C LYS A 775 36.69 26.40 4.37
N TYR A 776 35.61 26.72 5.07
CA TYR A 776 34.90 25.76 5.91
C TYR A 776 34.22 24.67 5.06
N ALA A 777 33.64 25.05 3.93
CA ALA A 777 33.03 24.12 2.98
C ALA A 777 34.07 23.24 2.28
N ILE A 778 35.20 23.80 1.80
CA ILE A 778 36.29 23.02 1.20
C ILE A 778 36.90 22.05 2.23
N SER A 779 37.10 22.48 3.48
CA SER A 779 37.60 21.62 4.55
C SER A 779 36.65 20.46 4.87
N LYS A 780 35.33 20.70 4.89
CA LYS A 780 34.32 19.66 5.13
C LYS A 780 34.10 18.73 3.93
N PHE A 781 34.30 19.22 2.70
CA PHE A 781 34.36 18.39 1.49
C PHE A 781 35.58 17.46 1.53
N ALA A 782 36.73 17.96 1.99
CA ALA A 782 37.94 17.16 2.18
C ALA A 782 37.79 16.10 3.29
N GLU A 783 37.11 16.43 4.39
CA GLU A 783 36.77 15.51 5.47
C GLU A 783 35.80 14.40 5.02
N SER A 784 34.87 14.68 4.08
CA SER A 784 33.94 13.67 3.55
C SER A 784 34.65 12.48 2.89
N PHE A 785 35.84 12.64 2.31
CA PHE A 785 36.58 11.52 1.71
C PHE A 785 36.98 10.44 2.72
N GLU A 786 37.13 10.79 4.01
CA GLU A 786 37.46 9.83 5.07
C GLU A 786 36.37 8.75 5.26
N PHE A 787 35.16 8.92 4.70
CA PHE A 787 34.11 7.90 4.81
C PHE A 787 34.51 6.58 4.15
N VAL A 788 35.30 6.61 3.06
CA VAL A 788 35.70 5.39 2.33
C VAL A 788 36.59 4.47 3.19
N PRO A 789 37.75 4.91 3.73
CA PRO A 789 38.58 4.06 4.58
C PRO A 789 37.86 3.62 5.85
N LYS A 790 37.02 4.48 6.46
CA LYS A 790 36.18 4.12 7.61
C LYS A 790 35.21 2.98 7.26
N THR A 791 34.46 3.12 6.18
CA THR A 791 33.48 2.11 5.71
C THR A 791 34.14 0.78 5.34
N LEU A 792 35.31 0.83 4.67
CA LEU A 792 36.04 -0.40 4.30
C LEU A 792 36.56 -1.14 5.54
N ALA A 793 37.06 -0.41 6.55
CA ALA A 793 37.47 -1.00 7.82
C ALA A 793 36.26 -1.56 8.59
N ASP A 794 35.17 -0.80 8.73
CA ASP A 794 33.94 -1.22 9.43
C ASP A 794 33.33 -2.48 8.80
N ASN A 795 33.23 -2.54 7.46
CA ASN A 795 32.70 -3.71 6.74
C ASN A 795 33.63 -4.95 6.85
N ALA A 796 34.93 -4.74 7.10
CA ALA A 796 35.89 -5.82 7.38
C ALA A 796 36.01 -6.17 8.89
N GLY A 797 35.33 -5.44 9.78
CA GLY A 797 35.45 -5.62 11.24
C GLY A 797 36.76 -5.09 11.85
N LEU A 798 37.48 -4.24 11.13
CA LEU A 798 38.74 -3.60 11.56
C LEU A 798 38.48 -2.28 12.31
N ASN A 799 39.47 -1.82 13.09
CA ASN A 799 39.38 -0.56 13.82
C ASN A 799 39.58 0.65 12.87
N ALA A 800 38.48 1.21 12.37
CA ALA A 800 38.47 2.34 11.44
C ALA A 800 39.32 3.55 11.87
N MET A 801 39.42 3.84 13.17
CA MET A 801 40.23 4.97 13.67
C MET A 801 41.73 4.72 13.52
N GLU A 802 42.18 3.50 13.82
CA GLU A 802 43.59 3.09 13.78
C GLU A 802 44.10 2.96 12.34
N ILE A 803 43.28 2.41 11.44
CA ILE A 803 43.56 2.38 10.00
C ILE A 803 43.63 3.81 9.44
N THR A 804 42.65 4.67 9.73
CA THR A 804 42.63 6.05 9.19
C THR A 804 43.82 6.88 9.69
N ALA A 805 44.23 6.72 10.95
CA ALA A 805 45.42 7.38 11.50
C ALA A 805 46.72 6.84 10.87
N SER A 806 46.80 5.54 10.60
CA SER A 806 47.95 4.90 9.95
C SER A 806 48.11 5.37 8.49
N LEU A 807 47.00 5.45 7.73
CA LEU A 807 46.99 6.03 6.38
C LEU A 807 47.48 7.47 6.39
N TYR A 808 46.92 8.34 7.23
CA TYR A 808 47.38 9.74 7.30
C TYR A 808 48.86 9.89 7.71
N THR A 809 49.37 8.98 8.54
CA THR A 809 50.81 8.95 8.88
C THR A 809 51.66 8.56 7.67
N GLY A 810 51.20 7.62 6.85
CA GLY A 810 51.86 7.18 5.63
C GLY A 810 51.85 8.20 4.50
N HIS A 811 50.68 8.77 4.19
CA HIS A 811 50.54 9.86 3.21
C HIS A 811 51.32 11.11 3.65
N GLY A 812 51.29 11.45 4.95
CA GLY A 812 52.13 12.51 5.53
C GLY A 812 53.64 12.26 5.45
N SER A 813 54.08 11.02 5.18
CA SER A 813 55.49 10.70 4.88
C SER A 813 55.84 10.78 3.39
N GLY A 814 54.86 11.07 2.52
CA GLY A 814 55.03 11.24 1.08
C GLY A 814 54.68 10.02 0.23
N ASN A 815 54.13 8.93 0.80
CA ASN A 815 53.65 7.80 -0.01
C ASN A 815 52.15 7.90 -0.32
N ALA A 816 51.84 8.47 -1.49
CA ALA A 816 50.47 8.56 -2.03
C ALA A 816 49.86 7.22 -2.49
N LYS A 817 50.63 6.12 -2.50
CA LYS A 817 50.17 4.77 -2.92
C LYS A 817 49.83 3.85 -1.74
N LEU A 818 49.83 4.34 -0.50
CA LEU A 818 49.55 3.50 0.67
C LEU A 818 48.04 3.26 0.84
N GLY A 819 47.60 2.01 0.62
CA GLY A 819 46.21 1.59 0.76
C GLY A 819 45.97 0.64 1.94
N ILE A 820 44.71 0.26 2.15
CA ILE A 820 44.30 -0.71 3.16
C ILE A 820 44.42 -2.14 2.62
N ASP A 821 45.20 -3.00 3.28
CA ASP A 821 45.07 -4.45 3.15
C ASP A 821 43.96 -4.96 4.08
N LEU A 822 42.92 -5.56 3.50
CA LEU A 822 41.74 -6.05 4.24
C LEU A 822 41.89 -7.51 4.73
N GLU A 823 42.92 -8.25 4.30
CA GLU A 823 43.20 -9.60 4.79
C GLU A 823 44.13 -9.57 6.01
N GLU A 824 45.17 -8.74 5.98
CA GLU A 824 46.10 -8.57 7.12
C GLU A 824 45.68 -7.45 8.09
N GLY A 825 44.83 -6.50 7.66
CA GLY A 825 44.42 -5.35 8.48
C GLY A 825 45.53 -4.30 8.66
N VAL A 826 46.44 -4.19 7.68
CA VAL A 826 47.65 -3.33 7.71
C VAL A 826 47.65 -2.40 6.50
N CYS A 827 48.25 -1.21 6.62
CA CYS A 827 48.44 -0.33 5.47
C CYS A 827 49.66 -0.79 4.64
N LYS A 828 49.47 -1.04 3.35
CA LYS A 828 50.50 -1.54 2.39
C LYS A 828 50.50 -0.71 1.10
N ASP A 829 51.59 -0.76 0.34
CA ASP A 829 51.64 -0.10 -0.97
C ASP A 829 50.75 -0.84 -1.98
N VAL A 830 49.90 -0.09 -2.69
CA VAL A 830 49.01 -0.62 -3.73
C VAL A 830 49.80 -1.26 -4.89
N SER A 831 51.08 -0.89 -5.07
CA SER A 831 51.96 -1.51 -6.06
C SER A 831 52.20 -3.00 -5.79
N ASP A 832 52.24 -3.41 -4.52
CA ASP A 832 52.46 -4.80 -4.11
C ASP A 832 51.17 -5.62 -4.18
N THR A 833 50.04 -5.04 -3.74
CA THR A 833 48.72 -5.71 -3.74
C THR A 833 48.03 -5.70 -5.11
N LYS A 834 48.45 -4.80 -6.02
CA LYS A 834 47.94 -4.60 -7.39
C LYS A 834 46.45 -4.23 -7.47
N VAL A 835 45.92 -3.57 -6.44
CA VAL A 835 44.51 -3.13 -6.36
C VAL A 835 44.36 -1.75 -7.04
N TRP A 836 44.22 -1.77 -8.37
CA TRP A 836 44.07 -0.56 -9.19
C TRP A 836 42.61 -0.24 -9.50
N ASP A 837 42.22 1.02 -9.30
CA ASP A 837 40.94 1.57 -9.75
C ASP A 837 41.14 2.36 -11.07
N LEU A 838 40.11 2.41 -11.93
CA LEU A 838 40.14 3.26 -13.12
C LEU A 838 39.96 4.75 -12.73
N TYR A 839 40.79 5.61 -13.32
CA TYR A 839 40.68 7.07 -13.21
C TYR A 839 39.27 7.55 -13.59
N SER A 840 38.72 7.02 -14.68
CA SER A 840 37.38 7.36 -15.18
C SER A 840 36.26 7.02 -14.18
N THR A 841 36.35 5.90 -13.46
CA THR A 841 35.39 5.55 -12.40
C THR A 841 35.37 6.59 -11.30
N LYS A 842 36.52 6.98 -10.76
CA LYS A 842 36.65 8.00 -9.70
C LYS A 842 36.20 9.38 -10.21
N LEU A 843 36.64 9.80 -11.40
CA LEU A 843 36.30 11.08 -12.01
C LEU A 843 34.77 11.28 -12.09
N PHE A 844 34.07 10.33 -12.71
CA PHE A 844 32.61 10.43 -12.85
C PHE A 844 31.89 10.28 -11.51
N ALA A 845 32.35 9.38 -10.62
CA ALA A 845 31.70 9.16 -9.33
C ALA A 845 31.75 10.40 -8.43
N LEU A 846 32.93 11.03 -8.30
CA LEU A 846 33.12 12.24 -7.51
C LEU A 846 32.34 13.42 -8.10
N LYS A 847 32.35 13.57 -9.43
CA LYS A 847 31.61 14.63 -10.11
C LYS A 847 30.10 14.49 -9.94
N TYR A 848 29.53 13.32 -10.24
CA TYR A 848 28.09 13.08 -10.09
C TYR A 848 27.63 13.17 -8.64
N ALA A 849 28.46 12.77 -7.67
CA ALA A 849 28.15 12.93 -6.25
C ALA A 849 28.13 14.41 -5.83
N ALA A 850 29.14 15.19 -6.24
CA ALA A 850 29.20 16.62 -5.96
C ALA A 850 28.06 17.40 -6.65
N ASP A 851 27.77 17.12 -7.92
CA ASP A 851 26.64 17.71 -8.66
C ASP A 851 25.29 17.33 -8.02
N ALA A 852 25.11 16.08 -7.56
CA ALA A 852 23.90 15.65 -6.87
C ALA A 852 23.72 16.34 -5.51
N ALA A 853 24.77 16.38 -4.67
CA ALA A 853 24.73 17.06 -3.38
C ALA A 853 24.47 18.57 -3.56
N CYS A 854 25.17 19.23 -4.47
CA CYS A 854 24.93 20.63 -4.83
C CYS A 854 23.52 20.87 -5.39
N THR A 855 22.93 19.91 -6.10
CA THR A 855 21.54 20.03 -6.59
C THR A 855 20.53 19.89 -5.44
N VAL A 856 20.73 18.94 -4.51
CA VAL A 856 19.90 18.79 -3.31
C VAL A 856 19.94 20.05 -2.42
N LEU A 857 21.13 20.63 -2.20
CA LEU A 857 21.30 21.85 -1.41
C LEU A 857 20.68 23.11 -2.05
N ARG A 858 20.35 23.08 -3.36
CA ARG A 858 19.65 24.18 -4.07
C ARG A 858 18.13 24.15 -3.90
N VAL A 859 17.56 23.11 -3.27
CA VAL A 859 16.10 22.95 -3.12
C VAL A 859 15.64 23.40 -1.73
N ASP A 860 15.14 24.64 -1.65
CA ASP A 860 14.60 25.26 -0.44
C ASP A 860 13.11 24.93 -0.18
N GLN A 861 12.40 24.45 -1.22
CA GLN A 861 10.95 24.21 -1.21
C GLN A 861 10.59 22.89 -1.90
N ILE A 862 9.68 22.13 -1.28
CA ILE A 862 9.16 20.86 -1.82
C ILE A 862 7.65 20.98 -1.99
N ILE A 863 7.19 20.97 -3.24
CA ILE A 863 5.77 21.07 -3.60
C ILE A 863 5.30 19.72 -4.16
N MET A 864 4.70 18.89 -3.31
CA MET A 864 4.17 17.57 -3.68
C MET A 864 2.67 17.65 -3.95
N ALA A 865 2.26 17.40 -5.19
CA ALA A 865 0.86 17.16 -5.50
C ALA A 865 0.34 15.90 -4.79
N LYS A 866 -0.97 15.85 -4.49
CA LYS A 866 -1.61 14.58 -4.11
C LYS A 866 -1.37 13.55 -5.24
N PRO A 867 -0.88 12.34 -4.95
CA PRO A 867 -0.74 11.29 -5.95
C PRO A 867 -2.06 11.08 -6.71
N ALA A 868 -2.00 11.01 -8.03
CA ALA A 868 -3.18 10.91 -8.86
C ALA A 868 -3.96 9.64 -8.51
N GLY A 869 -5.24 9.80 -8.15
CA GLY A 869 -6.15 8.71 -7.76
C GLY A 869 -6.63 7.86 -8.93
N GLY A 870 -5.76 7.56 -9.90
CA GLY A 870 -5.96 6.40 -10.76
C GLY A 870 -5.80 5.11 -9.94
N PRO A 871 -6.31 3.98 -10.43
CA PRO A 871 -6.08 2.70 -9.77
C PRO A 871 -4.57 2.45 -9.70
N ARG A 872 -4.05 2.24 -8.50
CA ARG A 872 -2.76 1.57 -8.33
C ARG A 872 -2.90 0.18 -8.96
N ARG A 873 -1.79 -0.41 -9.42
CA ARG A 873 -1.74 -1.88 -9.54
C ARG A 873 -1.71 -2.42 -8.12
N ASP A 874 -2.89 -2.62 -7.57
CA ASP A 874 -3.06 -2.72 -6.14
C ASP A 874 -2.52 -4.05 -5.59
N ALA A 875 -1.38 -3.98 -4.90
CA ALA A 875 -1.07 -4.91 -3.81
C ALA A 875 -2.19 -4.89 -2.75
N ALA A 876 -2.99 -3.83 -2.68
CA ALA A 876 -4.24 -3.81 -1.93
C ALA A 876 -5.30 -4.81 -2.45
N ALA A 877 -5.17 -5.41 -3.65
CA ALA A 877 -5.99 -6.55 -4.07
C ALA A 877 -5.58 -7.85 -3.35
N ALA A 878 -4.28 -8.02 -3.05
CA ALA A 878 -3.80 -9.10 -2.18
C ALA A 878 -4.15 -8.82 -0.71
N ALA A 879 -4.03 -7.57 -0.23
CA ALA A 879 -4.43 -7.22 1.13
C ALA A 879 -5.96 -7.31 1.34
N ALA A 880 -6.78 -6.85 0.39
CA ALA A 880 -8.25 -6.97 0.46
C ALA A 880 -8.75 -8.43 0.33
N ALA A 881 -7.92 -9.35 -0.19
CA ALA A 881 -8.20 -10.78 -0.11
C ALA A 881 -8.12 -11.34 1.33
N SER A 882 -7.61 -10.58 2.30
CA SER A 882 -7.63 -10.96 3.73
C SER A 882 -8.94 -10.54 4.45
N SER A 883 -9.60 -9.47 4.02
CA SER A 883 -10.87 -9.00 4.62
C SER A 883 -12.08 -9.64 3.93
N VAL A 884 -12.23 -10.96 4.06
CA VAL A 884 -13.31 -11.75 3.43
C VAL A 884 -14.64 -11.64 4.21
N SER A 885 -15.07 -10.40 4.44
CA SER A 885 -16.36 -10.03 5.04
C SER A 885 -16.81 -8.71 4.42
N SER A 886 -18.03 -8.55 3.89
CA SER A 886 -19.26 -9.26 4.24
C SER A 886 -20.26 -9.39 3.08
N LEU A 887 -21.07 -10.44 3.08
CA LEU A 887 -22.34 -10.51 2.35
C LEU A 887 -23.52 -9.91 3.15
N ALA A 888 -23.22 -9.12 4.19
CA ALA A 888 -24.17 -8.54 5.13
C ALA A 888 -25.38 -7.90 4.44
N GLY A 889 -26.59 -8.34 4.82
CA GLY A 889 -27.86 -7.81 4.31
C GLY A 889 -28.21 -8.20 2.86
N ARG A 890 -27.44 -9.09 2.20
CA ARG A 890 -27.82 -9.67 0.91
C ARG A 890 -28.78 -10.83 1.11
N VAL A 891 -29.82 -10.91 0.28
CA VAL A 891 -30.74 -12.06 0.24
C VAL A 891 -30.26 -13.07 -0.80
N ALA A 892 -30.09 -14.33 -0.38
CA ALA A 892 -29.64 -15.44 -1.22
C ALA A 892 -30.66 -16.57 -1.27
N ILE A 893 -31.03 -17.03 -2.47
CA ILE A 893 -31.82 -18.27 -2.66
C ILE A 893 -30.87 -19.39 -3.06
N VAL A 894 -30.87 -20.51 -2.33
CA VAL A 894 -30.07 -21.70 -2.66
C VAL A 894 -31.00 -22.90 -2.91
N THR A 895 -31.09 -23.36 -4.16
CA THR A 895 -31.96 -24.50 -4.52
C THR A 895 -31.32 -25.83 -4.15
N GLY A 896 -32.12 -26.80 -3.71
CA GLY A 896 -31.63 -28.13 -3.33
C GLY A 896 -30.70 -28.15 -2.12
N SER A 897 -30.93 -27.26 -1.15
CA SER A 897 -30.01 -26.96 -0.05
C SER A 897 -30.19 -27.79 1.23
N SER A 898 -31.07 -28.80 1.22
CA SER A 898 -31.24 -29.71 2.38
C SER A 898 -30.00 -30.59 2.65
N ARG A 899 -29.18 -30.88 1.62
CA ARG A 899 -28.06 -31.83 1.70
C ARG A 899 -26.91 -31.49 0.75
N GLY A 900 -25.78 -32.18 0.93
CA GLY A 900 -24.63 -32.16 0.00
C GLY A 900 -24.03 -30.76 -0.23
N ILE A 901 -23.68 -30.47 -1.48
CA ILE A 901 -23.10 -29.18 -1.91
C ILE A 901 -24.04 -28.01 -1.59
N GLY A 902 -25.35 -28.17 -1.82
CA GLY A 902 -26.35 -27.12 -1.57
C GLY A 902 -26.41 -26.70 -0.09
N ARG A 903 -26.33 -27.66 0.84
CA ARG A 903 -26.24 -27.39 2.29
C ARG A 903 -24.99 -26.59 2.64
N ALA A 904 -23.82 -27.02 2.15
CA ALA A 904 -22.56 -26.34 2.44
C ALA A 904 -22.53 -24.90 1.89
N ILE A 905 -23.12 -24.67 0.71
CA ILE A 905 -23.30 -23.33 0.15
C ILE A 905 -24.21 -22.47 1.05
N ALA A 906 -25.36 -23.00 1.48
CA ALA A 906 -26.30 -22.26 2.31
C ALA A 906 -25.67 -21.79 3.64
N ILE A 907 -24.94 -22.69 4.32
CA ILE A 907 -24.20 -22.37 5.54
C ILE A 907 -23.10 -21.34 5.25
N HIS A 908 -22.26 -21.55 4.24
CA HIS A 908 -21.13 -20.66 3.96
C HIS A 908 -21.52 -19.24 3.49
N LEU A 909 -22.69 -19.08 2.88
CA LEU A 909 -23.24 -17.75 2.58
C LEU A 909 -23.76 -17.05 3.85
N ALA A 910 -24.35 -17.80 4.79
CA ALA A 910 -24.83 -17.27 6.06
C ALA A 910 -23.67 -16.92 7.02
N GLU A 911 -22.61 -17.73 7.08
CA GLU A 911 -21.35 -17.41 7.79
C GLU A 911 -20.78 -16.05 7.36
N ARG A 912 -20.93 -15.70 6.08
CA ARG A 912 -20.51 -14.40 5.52
C ARG A 912 -21.53 -13.27 5.72
N GLY A 913 -22.66 -13.53 6.38
CA GLY A 913 -23.70 -12.54 6.72
C GLY A 913 -24.86 -12.40 5.73
N ALA A 914 -25.03 -13.31 4.77
CA ALA A 914 -26.22 -13.31 3.90
C ALA A 914 -27.46 -13.82 4.64
N LYS A 915 -28.64 -13.28 4.32
CA LYS A 915 -29.94 -13.89 4.68
C LYS A 915 -30.30 -14.93 3.62
N VAL A 916 -30.53 -16.18 4.01
CA VAL A 916 -30.56 -17.35 3.10
C VAL A 916 -31.93 -18.04 3.07
N VAL A 917 -32.43 -18.33 1.87
CA VAL A 917 -33.60 -19.20 1.66
C VAL A 917 -33.16 -20.61 1.29
N ILE A 918 -33.54 -21.57 2.13
CA ILE A 918 -33.28 -23.00 1.99
C ILE A 918 -34.46 -23.62 1.23
N ASN A 919 -34.22 -24.06 -0.01
CA ASN A 919 -35.21 -24.68 -0.86
C ASN A 919 -35.04 -26.21 -0.95
N TYR A 920 -36.17 -26.91 -0.81
CA TYR A 920 -36.28 -28.38 -0.89
C TYR A 920 -37.61 -28.79 -1.56
N THR A 921 -37.73 -30.07 -1.93
CA THR A 921 -38.91 -30.63 -2.62
C THR A 921 -39.65 -31.70 -1.81
N THR A 922 -38.91 -32.62 -1.16
CA THR A 922 -39.48 -33.80 -0.47
C THR A 922 -39.02 -33.98 0.98
N ARG A 923 -37.73 -33.76 1.28
CA ARG A 923 -37.14 -33.96 2.62
C ARG A 923 -37.19 -32.65 3.43
N SER A 924 -38.28 -32.42 4.19
CA SER A 924 -38.43 -31.19 5.00
C SER A 924 -37.52 -31.17 6.23
N THR A 925 -37.45 -32.27 6.97
CA THR A 925 -36.69 -32.39 8.22
C THR A 925 -35.21 -32.03 8.09
N GLU A 926 -34.58 -32.38 6.96
CA GLU A 926 -33.22 -31.96 6.61
C GLU A 926 -33.11 -30.43 6.43
N ALA A 927 -34.06 -29.82 5.70
CA ALA A 927 -34.06 -28.38 5.45
C ALA A 927 -34.32 -27.57 6.74
N ASP A 928 -35.21 -28.07 7.60
CA ASP A 928 -35.49 -27.50 8.92
C ASP A 928 -34.27 -27.57 9.84
N GLN A 929 -33.49 -28.67 9.78
CA GLN A 929 -32.21 -28.81 10.51
C GLN A 929 -31.16 -27.80 10.03
N VAL A 930 -30.97 -27.62 8.72
CA VAL A 930 -30.02 -26.62 8.17
C VAL A 930 -30.44 -25.20 8.55
N ALA A 931 -31.73 -24.91 8.62
CA ALA A 931 -32.23 -23.61 9.08
C ALA A 931 -31.99 -23.39 10.59
N ALA A 932 -32.17 -24.42 11.42
CA ALA A 932 -31.88 -24.35 12.84
C ALA A 932 -30.38 -24.15 13.12
N GLU A 933 -29.51 -24.86 12.38
CA GLU A 933 -28.05 -24.74 12.44
C GLU A 933 -27.57 -23.32 12.09
N ILE A 934 -28.08 -22.74 11.00
CA ILE A 934 -27.74 -21.36 10.61
C ILE A 934 -28.31 -20.35 11.61
N ASN A 935 -29.57 -20.48 12.05
CA ASN A 935 -30.19 -19.54 12.98
C ASN A 935 -29.69 -19.65 14.43
N SER A 936 -28.93 -20.69 14.79
CA SER A 936 -28.28 -20.84 16.11
C SER A 936 -26.78 -20.52 16.09
N SER A 937 -26.23 -20.13 14.94
CA SER A 937 -24.81 -19.78 14.81
C SER A 937 -24.50 -18.42 15.48
N PRO A 938 -23.35 -18.28 16.20
CA PRO A 938 -22.99 -17.06 16.92
C PRO A 938 -22.64 -15.93 15.93
N GLY A 939 -23.64 -15.10 15.62
CA GLY A 939 -23.60 -14.10 14.55
C GLY A 939 -24.99 -13.80 13.98
N ALA A 940 -25.95 -14.71 14.13
CA ALA A 940 -27.37 -14.39 13.99
C ALA A 940 -27.80 -13.39 15.09
N GLY A 941 -28.53 -12.35 14.69
CA GLY A 941 -29.15 -11.40 15.63
C GLY A 941 -30.46 -11.93 16.21
N GLN A 942 -31.28 -11.04 16.79
CA GLN A 942 -32.63 -11.40 17.24
C GLN A 942 -33.62 -11.71 16.09
N GLU A 943 -33.26 -11.44 14.84
CA GLU A 943 -34.01 -11.85 13.65
C GLU A 943 -33.42 -13.15 13.03
N PRO A 944 -34.25 -14.12 12.59
CA PRO A 944 -33.76 -15.27 11.85
C PRO A 944 -33.19 -14.86 10.50
N ILE A 945 -32.02 -15.42 10.17
CA ILE A 945 -31.29 -15.18 8.91
C ILE A 945 -31.48 -16.31 7.90
N ALA A 946 -31.97 -17.49 8.31
CA ALA A 946 -32.35 -18.59 7.43
C ALA A 946 -33.86 -18.84 7.43
N PHE A 947 -34.44 -19.01 6.24
CA PHE A 947 -35.86 -19.30 6.02
C PHE A 947 -36.04 -20.53 5.11
N VAL A 948 -37.01 -21.38 5.41
CA VAL A 948 -37.24 -22.66 4.69
C VAL A 948 -38.46 -22.54 3.77
N PHE A 949 -38.31 -22.90 2.49
CA PHE A 949 -39.41 -22.88 1.53
C PHE A 949 -39.46 -24.11 0.62
N ARG A 950 -40.61 -24.80 0.61
CA ARG A 950 -40.84 -25.96 -0.24
C ARG A 950 -41.23 -25.52 -1.65
N ALA A 951 -40.42 -25.85 -2.65
CA ALA A 951 -40.75 -25.64 -4.05
C ALA A 951 -40.05 -26.68 -4.95
N ASP A 952 -40.80 -27.26 -5.88
CA ASP A 952 -40.26 -27.97 -7.03
C ASP A 952 -39.85 -26.95 -8.09
N ILE A 953 -38.54 -26.79 -8.31
CA ILE A 953 -38.02 -25.83 -9.28
C ILE A 953 -38.42 -26.15 -10.73
N SER A 954 -38.90 -27.37 -11.00
CA SER A 954 -39.34 -27.74 -12.33
C SER A 954 -40.71 -27.14 -12.70
N GLU A 955 -41.51 -26.64 -11.75
CA GLU A 955 -42.82 -26.04 -12.03
C GLU A 955 -42.83 -24.50 -11.89
N PRO A 956 -43.25 -23.75 -12.94
CA PRO A 956 -43.08 -22.28 -12.97
C PRO A 956 -43.67 -21.51 -11.80
N SER A 957 -44.90 -21.84 -11.38
CA SER A 957 -45.60 -21.14 -10.31
C SER A 957 -44.96 -21.35 -8.92
N GLN A 958 -44.25 -22.47 -8.73
CA GLN A 958 -43.51 -22.74 -7.49
C GLN A 958 -42.18 -21.97 -7.46
N VAL A 959 -41.54 -21.75 -8.62
CA VAL A 959 -40.37 -20.87 -8.74
C VAL A 959 -40.76 -19.41 -8.49
N GLU A 960 -41.85 -18.94 -9.08
CA GLU A 960 -42.37 -17.59 -8.82
C GLU A 960 -42.69 -17.40 -7.32
N SER A 961 -43.40 -18.37 -6.71
CA SER A 961 -43.70 -18.38 -5.26
C SER A 961 -42.46 -18.41 -4.36
N LEU A 962 -41.38 -19.07 -4.78
CA LEU A 962 -40.11 -19.14 -4.03
C LEU A 962 -39.42 -17.76 -3.96
N PHE A 963 -39.47 -16.99 -5.05
CA PHE A 963 -38.95 -15.61 -5.05
C PHE A 963 -39.87 -14.67 -4.24
N ASP A 964 -41.19 -14.76 -4.42
CA ASP A 964 -42.15 -13.97 -3.63
C ASP A 964 -42.00 -14.21 -2.12
N ALA A 965 -41.78 -15.47 -1.72
CA ALA A 965 -41.53 -15.84 -0.32
C ALA A 965 -40.19 -15.30 0.19
N ALA A 966 -39.12 -15.34 -0.62
CA ALA A 966 -37.81 -14.79 -0.26
C ALA A 966 -37.85 -13.26 -0.03
N GLU A 967 -38.48 -12.54 -0.97
CA GLU A 967 -38.63 -11.08 -0.91
C GLU A 967 -39.48 -10.67 0.30
N LYS A 968 -40.57 -11.41 0.58
CA LYS A 968 -41.45 -11.18 1.72
C LYS A 968 -40.84 -11.54 3.08
N ALA A 969 -40.06 -12.63 3.17
CA ALA A 969 -39.48 -13.09 4.43
C ALA A 969 -38.40 -12.13 4.98
N PHE A 970 -37.68 -11.45 4.09
CA PHE A 970 -36.56 -10.57 4.47
C PHE A 970 -36.79 -9.09 4.13
N ASN A 971 -37.96 -8.72 3.61
CA ASN A 971 -38.37 -7.36 3.23
C ASN A 971 -37.32 -6.64 2.34
N SER A 972 -36.72 -7.39 1.41
CA SER A 972 -35.58 -6.97 0.60
C SER A 972 -35.58 -7.74 -0.73
N PRO A 973 -35.24 -7.11 -1.87
CA PRO A 973 -35.11 -7.83 -3.14
C PRO A 973 -34.03 -8.92 -3.04
N VAL A 974 -34.13 -9.95 -3.89
CA VAL A 974 -33.12 -11.00 -4.00
C VAL A 974 -31.83 -10.43 -4.61
N HIS A 975 -30.69 -10.74 -4.02
CA HIS A 975 -29.37 -10.35 -4.52
C HIS A 975 -28.65 -11.53 -5.20
N ILE A 976 -28.76 -12.72 -4.62
CA ILE A 976 -28.00 -13.91 -5.04
C ILE A 976 -28.97 -15.06 -5.35
N LEU A 977 -28.83 -15.67 -6.53
CA LEU A 977 -29.39 -16.99 -6.82
C LEU A 977 -28.23 -17.99 -6.94
N VAL A 978 -28.31 -19.09 -6.19
CA VAL A 978 -27.49 -20.28 -6.42
C VAL A 978 -28.38 -21.48 -6.76
N ASN A 979 -28.33 -21.96 -8.00
CA ASN A 979 -29.05 -23.16 -8.40
C ASN A 979 -28.17 -24.40 -8.21
N SER A 980 -28.30 -25.07 -7.05
CA SER A 980 -27.59 -26.32 -6.73
C SER A 980 -28.46 -27.57 -6.87
N ALA A 981 -29.78 -27.42 -7.09
CA ALA A 981 -30.68 -28.55 -7.33
C ALA A 981 -30.34 -29.31 -8.62
N GLY A 982 -30.53 -30.63 -8.57
CA GLY A 982 -30.43 -31.51 -9.72
C GLY A 982 -30.62 -32.97 -9.33
N ILE A 983 -30.79 -33.82 -10.35
CA ILE A 983 -30.91 -35.28 -10.22
C ILE A 983 -30.05 -36.00 -11.26
N LEU A 984 -29.74 -37.27 -10.95
CA LEU A 984 -28.90 -38.19 -11.69
C LEU A 984 -29.48 -39.59 -11.51
N ASN A 985 -29.44 -40.45 -12.54
CA ASN A 985 -29.85 -41.84 -12.42
C ASN A 985 -28.70 -42.69 -11.84
N PRO A 986 -28.85 -43.36 -10.68
CA PRO A 986 -27.78 -44.13 -10.04
C PRO A 986 -27.44 -45.44 -10.76
N ASN A 987 -28.23 -45.87 -11.76
CA ASN A 987 -27.91 -47.05 -12.57
C ASN A 987 -26.93 -46.75 -13.73
N TYR A 988 -26.51 -45.49 -13.91
CA TYR A 988 -25.56 -45.05 -14.94
C TYR A 988 -25.80 -45.62 -16.36
N PRO A 989 -27.02 -45.54 -16.91
CA PRO A 989 -27.35 -46.17 -18.18
C PRO A 989 -26.56 -45.59 -19.36
N THR A 990 -26.12 -46.47 -20.26
CA THR A 990 -25.67 -46.08 -21.60
C THR A 990 -26.82 -45.43 -22.38
N ILE A 991 -26.52 -44.54 -23.34
CA ILE A 991 -27.53 -43.77 -24.10
C ILE A 991 -28.62 -44.68 -24.70
N ALA A 992 -28.25 -45.82 -25.30
CA ALA A 992 -29.18 -46.78 -25.88
C ALA A 992 -30.10 -47.52 -24.87
N ASN A 993 -29.74 -47.49 -23.58
CA ASN A 993 -30.44 -48.17 -22.49
C ASN A 993 -31.00 -47.17 -21.45
N THR A 994 -31.08 -45.88 -21.79
CA THR A 994 -31.65 -44.84 -20.90
C THR A 994 -33.16 -44.78 -21.13
N PRO A 995 -34.02 -45.03 -20.11
CA PRO A 995 -35.47 -44.87 -20.23
C PRO A 995 -35.85 -43.42 -20.60
N ILE A 996 -36.94 -43.27 -21.35
CA ILE A 996 -37.42 -41.94 -21.80
C ILE A 996 -37.89 -41.14 -20.58
N GLU A 997 -38.52 -41.81 -19.63
CA GLU A 997 -39.01 -41.29 -18.35
C GLU A 997 -37.87 -40.70 -17.50
N ASP A 998 -36.72 -41.39 -17.46
CA ASP A 998 -35.51 -40.92 -16.76
C ASP A 998 -34.90 -39.71 -17.48
N PHE A 999 -34.84 -39.74 -18.80
CA PHE A 999 -34.34 -38.63 -19.61
C PHE A 999 -35.21 -37.37 -19.43
N GLU A 1000 -36.53 -37.52 -19.52
CA GLU A 1000 -37.50 -36.45 -19.31
C GLU A 1000 -37.42 -35.90 -17.88
N SER A 1001 -37.34 -36.76 -16.87
CA SER A 1001 -37.17 -36.36 -15.47
C SER A 1001 -35.89 -35.54 -15.26
N ILE A 1002 -34.75 -36.04 -15.77
CA ILE A 1002 -33.45 -35.35 -15.70
C ILE A 1002 -33.51 -33.98 -16.38
N PHE A 1003 -34.08 -33.87 -17.60
CA PHE A 1003 -34.21 -32.58 -18.28
C PHE A 1003 -35.24 -31.64 -17.64
N LYS A 1004 -36.34 -32.19 -17.09
CA LYS A 1004 -37.37 -31.43 -16.38
C LYS A 1004 -36.81 -30.73 -15.14
N VAL A 1005 -35.93 -31.38 -14.38
CA VAL A 1005 -35.27 -30.76 -13.21
C VAL A 1005 -34.03 -29.97 -13.62
N ASN A 1006 -33.04 -30.64 -14.23
CA ASN A 1006 -31.71 -30.03 -14.44
C ASN A 1006 -31.72 -28.93 -15.50
N THR A 1007 -32.57 -29.03 -16.54
CA THR A 1007 -32.59 -28.07 -17.66
C THR A 1007 -33.75 -27.08 -17.52
N ARG A 1008 -35.01 -27.54 -17.48
CA ARG A 1008 -36.21 -26.69 -17.35
C ARG A 1008 -36.20 -25.94 -16.01
N GLY A 1009 -35.89 -26.61 -14.90
CA GLY A 1009 -35.79 -25.95 -13.59
C GLY A 1009 -34.71 -24.87 -13.54
N SER A 1010 -33.50 -25.17 -14.02
CA SER A 1010 -32.42 -24.18 -14.17
C SER A 1010 -32.85 -22.95 -15.01
N PHE A 1011 -33.56 -23.18 -16.13
CA PHE A 1011 -34.09 -22.11 -16.97
C PHE A 1011 -35.12 -21.24 -16.23
N LEU A 1012 -36.06 -21.85 -15.50
CA LEU A 1012 -37.06 -21.12 -14.73
C LEU A 1012 -36.43 -20.26 -13.63
N CYS A 1013 -35.46 -20.78 -12.88
CA CYS A 1013 -34.73 -20.02 -11.88
C CYS A 1013 -33.94 -18.84 -12.51
N CYS A 1014 -33.26 -19.05 -13.64
CA CYS A 1014 -32.59 -17.98 -14.39
C CYS A 1014 -33.57 -16.91 -14.88
N LYS A 1015 -34.73 -17.32 -15.40
CA LYS A 1015 -35.78 -16.43 -15.93
C LYS A 1015 -36.33 -15.49 -14.87
N GLU A 1016 -36.67 -16.00 -13.68
CA GLU A 1016 -37.15 -15.15 -12.58
C GLU A 1016 -36.02 -14.31 -11.96
N ALA A 1017 -34.81 -14.85 -11.86
CA ALA A 1017 -33.65 -14.07 -11.41
C ALA A 1017 -33.36 -12.87 -12.32
N ALA A 1018 -33.38 -13.03 -13.65
CA ALA A 1018 -33.14 -11.95 -14.61
C ALA A 1018 -34.15 -10.78 -14.52
N LYS A 1019 -35.38 -11.07 -14.07
CA LYS A 1019 -36.41 -10.07 -13.77
C LYS A 1019 -36.16 -9.38 -12.42
N ARG A 1020 -35.96 -10.18 -11.36
CA ARG A 1020 -36.14 -9.78 -9.95
C ARG A 1020 -34.85 -9.39 -9.22
N LEU A 1021 -33.68 -9.86 -9.64
CA LEU A 1021 -32.44 -9.56 -8.92
C LEU A 1021 -32.14 -8.06 -8.92
N LYS A 1022 -31.61 -7.60 -7.78
CA LYS A 1022 -31.22 -6.20 -7.57
C LYS A 1022 -30.28 -5.70 -8.69
N ARG A 1023 -30.71 -4.63 -9.36
CA ARG A 1023 -29.95 -3.93 -10.41
C ARG A 1023 -29.11 -2.80 -9.81
N GLY A 1024 -28.05 -2.41 -10.50
CA GLY A 1024 -27.14 -1.34 -10.08
C GLY A 1024 -25.95 -1.82 -9.22
N GLY A 1025 -25.67 -3.12 -9.18
CA GLY A 1025 -24.52 -3.71 -8.49
C GLY A 1025 -24.91 -4.72 -7.41
N GLY A 1026 -24.02 -5.69 -7.17
CA GLY A 1026 -24.19 -6.74 -6.14
C GLY A 1026 -25.16 -7.88 -6.47
N GLY A 1027 -25.73 -7.91 -7.68
CA GLY A 1027 -26.56 -9.02 -8.17
C GLY A 1027 -25.73 -10.18 -8.72
N ARG A 1028 -26.03 -11.43 -8.32
CA ARG A 1028 -25.23 -12.62 -8.67
C ARG A 1028 -26.12 -13.83 -9.01
N ILE A 1029 -25.90 -14.45 -10.16
CA ILE A 1029 -26.52 -15.72 -10.58
C ILE A 1029 -25.42 -16.78 -10.71
N ILE A 1030 -25.55 -17.88 -9.97
CA ILE A 1030 -24.55 -18.96 -9.91
C ILE A 1030 -25.25 -20.30 -10.15
N MET A 1031 -24.83 -21.03 -11.17
CA MET A 1031 -25.44 -22.31 -11.55
C MET A 1031 -24.45 -23.46 -11.38
N LEU A 1032 -24.86 -24.56 -10.72
CA LEU A 1032 -23.99 -25.74 -10.53
C LEU A 1032 -24.11 -26.69 -11.73
N THR A 1033 -23.01 -26.88 -12.45
CA THR A 1033 -22.90 -27.83 -13.58
C THR A 1033 -22.19 -29.11 -13.13
N SER A 1034 -21.18 -29.61 -13.84
CA SER A 1034 -20.42 -30.81 -13.48
C SER A 1034 -19.27 -31.00 -14.48
N SER A 1035 -18.06 -31.33 -14.04
CA SER A 1035 -16.89 -31.49 -14.93
C SER A 1035 -17.02 -32.68 -15.90
N LEU A 1036 -18.10 -33.46 -15.79
CA LEU A 1036 -18.52 -34.42 -16.81
C LEU A 1036 -18.81 -33.76 -18.17
N THR A 1037 -19.16 -32.47 -18.22
CA THR A 1037 -19.28 -31.70 -19.48
C THR A 1037 -17.97 -31.64 -20.26
N GLU A 1038 -16.84 -31.78 -19.58
CA GLU A 1038 -15.50 -31.83 -20.17
C GLU A 1038 -14.95 -33.27 -20.24
N ALA A 1039 -15.17 -34.09 -19.21
CA ALA A 1039 -14.64 -35.45 -19.10
C ALA A 1039 -15.41 -36.51 -19.92
N LEU A 1040 -16.69 -36.26 -20.26
CA LEU A 1040 -17.50 -37.05 -21.21
C LEU A 1040 -17.56 -38.57 -20.94
N ILE A 1041 -17.72 -38.95 -19.67
CA ILE A 1041 -17.67 -40.35 -19.22
C ILE A 1041 -18.90 -41.16 -19.73
N PRO A 1042 -18.70 -42.38 -20.27
CA PRO A 1042 -19.79 -43.30 -20.63
C PRO A 1042 -20.75 -43.61 -19.47
N GLY A 1043 -22.01 -43.90 -19.79
CA GLY A 1043 -23.06 -44.17 -18.79
C GLY A 1043 -23.67 -42.93 -18.13
N GLN A 1044 -23.21 -41.72 -18.47
CA GLN A 1044 -23.68 -40.46 -17.87
C GLN A 1044 -24.20 -39.44 -18.90
N GLY A 1045 -24.59 -39.91 -20.10
CA GLY A 1045 -24.95 -39.07 -21.25
C GLY A 1045 -26.10 -38.08 -20.99
N ALA A 1046 -27.26 -38.57 -20.52
CA ALA A 1046 -28.42 -37.71 -20.27
C ALA A 1046 -28.15 -36.62 -19.22
N TYR A 1047 -27.48 -36.98 -18.12
CA TYR A 1047 -27.07 -36.03 -17.08
C TYR A 1047 -26.09 -34.98 -17.63
N THR A 1048 -25.06 -35.42 -18.33
CA THR A 1048 -24.02 -34.55 -18.91
C THR A 1048 -24.60 -33.56 -19.91
N ALA A 1049 -25.49 -34.01 -20.79
CA ALA A 1049 -26.21 -33.15 -21.73
C ALA A 1049 -27.09 -32.11 -20.99
N SER A 1050 -27.77 -32.50 -19.91
CA SER A 1050 -28.59 -31.57 -19.12
C SER A 1050 -27.76 -30.47 -18.45
N LYS A 1051 -26.54 -30.79 -17.97
CA LYS A 1051 -25.63 -29.78 -17.37
C LYS A 1051 -24.93 -28.92 -18.42
N ALA A 1052 -24.58 -29.47 -19.59
CA ALA A 1052 -24.03 -28.70 -20.71
C ALA A 1052 -25.02 -27.63 -21.23
N ALA A 1053 -26.31 -27.94 -21.25
CA ALA A 1053 -27.35 -26.98 -21.59
C ALA A 1053 -27.39 -25.77 -20.62
N VAL A 1054 -27.13 -25.98 -19.32
CA VAL A 1054 -27.04 -24.90 -18.32
C VAL A 1054 -25.85 -23.97 -18.60
N GLU A 1055 -24.69 -24.50 -18.98
CA GLU A 1055 -23.53 -23.68 -19.36
C GLU A 1055 -23.83 -22.80 -20.57
N ALA A 1056 -24.51 -23.33 -21.58
CA ALA A 1056 -24.93 -22.57 -22.76
C ALA A 1056 -25.90 -21.43 -22.39
N MET A 1057 -26.91 -21.72 -21.55
CA MET A 1057 -27.86 -20.71 -21.08
C MET A 1057 -27.18 -19.58 -20.30
N VAL A 1058 -26.25 -19.90 -19.40
CA VAL A 1058 -25.53 -18.88 -18.60
C VAL A 1058 -24.61 -18.01 -19.47
N LYS A 1059 -23.90 -18.60 -20.43
CA LYS A 1059 -23.05 -17.88 -21.40
C LYS A 1059 -23.83 -16.92 -22.30
N ILE A 1060 -25.14 -17.11 -22.45
CA ILE A 1060 -26.07 -16.20 -23.14
C ILE A 1060 -26.62 -15.15 -22.17
N LEU A 1061 -27.17 -15.58 -21.03
CA LEU A 1061 -27.76 -14.71 -20.00
C LEU A 1061 -26.80 -13.62 -19.51
N ALA A 1062 -25.51 -13.96 -19.34
CA ALA A 1062 -24.45 -13.01 -18.98
C ALA A 1062 -24.28 -11.84 -19.98
N LYS A 1063 -24.68 -12.03 -21.24
CA LYS A 1063 -24.66 -11.01 -22.30
C LYS A 1063 -25.98 -10.23 -22.36
N GLU A 1064 -27.10 -10.90 -22.13
CA GLU A 1064 -28.44 -10.27 -22.06
C GLU A 1064 -28.56 -9.31 -20.88
N LEU A 1065 -27.93 -9.62 -19.74
CA LEU A 1065 -27.88 -8.79 -18.54
C LEU A 1065 -26.91 -7.59 -18.63
N LYS A 1066 -26.39 -7.26 -19.82
CA LYS A 1066 -25.47 -6.13 -20.05
C LYS A 1066 -26.04 -4.82 -19.48
N GLY A 1067 -25.25 -4.16 -18.63
CA GLY A 1067 -25.61 -2.87 -18.01
C GLY A 1067 -26.54 -2.97 -16.80
N SER A 1068 -26.95 -4.16 -16.37
CA SER A 1068 -27.78 -4.34 -15.17
C SER A 1068 -27.00 -4.31 -13.84
N GLY A 1069 -25.69 -4.58 -13.86
CA GLY A 1069 -24.89 -4.84 -12.66
C GLY A 1069 -25.06 -6.24 -12.06
N ILE A 1070 -25.65 -7.18 -12.81
CA ILE A 1070 -25.83 -8.58 -12.43
C ILE A 1070 -24.83 -9.45 -13.21
N THR A 1071 -24.10 -10.32 -12.51
CA THR A 1071 -23.21 -11.34 -13.13
C THR A 1071 -23.88 -12.70 -13.17
N ALA A 1072 -23.65 -13.49 -14.22
CA ALA A 1072 -24.13 -14.87 -14.33
C ALA A 1072 -22.97 -15.83 -14.64
N ASN A 1073 -22.72 -16.83 -13.79
CA ASN A 1073 -21.62 -17.79 -13.93
C ASN A 1073 -22.06 -19.23 -13.61
N CYS A 1074 -21.32 -20.20 -14.13
CA CYS A 1074 -21.39 -21.59 -13.70
C CYS A 1074 -20.22 -21.92 -12.77
N VAL A 1075 -20.46 -22.81 -11.81
CA VAL A 1075 -19.41 -23.58 -11.12
C VAL A 1075 -19.57 -25.02 -11.56
N SER A 1076 -18.48 -25.67 -11.97
CA SER A 1076 -18.45 -27.03 -12.51
C SER A 1076 -17.67 -27.95 -11.56
N PRO A 1077 -18.34 -28.67 -10.62
CA PRO A 1077 -17.68 -29.55 -9.66
C PRO A 1077 -17.15 -30.83 -10.31
N GLY A 1078 -15.98 -31.28 -9.82
CA GLY A 1078 -15.48 -32.63 -10.08
C GLY A 1078 -16.10 -33.70 -9.16
N PRO A 1079 -15.40 -34.82 -8.91
CA PRO A 1079 -15.81 -35.83 -7.94
C PRO A 1079 -15.84 -35.30 -6.51
N VAL A 1080 -17.02 -34.98 -5.98
CA VAL A 1080 -17.22 -34.44 -4.61
C VAL A 1080 -17.96 -35.44 -3.73
N ALA A 1081 -17.42 -35.72 -2.54
CA ALA A 1081 -17.97 -36.66 -1.56
C ALA A 1081 -19.38 -36.22 -1.10
N THR A 1082 -20.40 -36.89 -1.66
CA THR A 1082 -21.83 -36.60 -1.44
C THR A 1082 -22.65 -37.88 -1.62
N GLU A 1083 -23.84 -37.94 -1.01
CA GLU A 1083 -24.81 -39.04 -1.18
C GLU A 1083 -25.01 -39.39 -2.67
N MET A 1084 -25.25 -38.38 -3.52
CA MET A 1084 -25.41 -38.52 -4.99
C MET A 1084 -24.14 -39.02 -5.70
N PHE A 1085 -22.94 -38.78 -5.17
CA PHE A 1085 -21.71 -39.30 -5.76
C PHE A 1085 -21.48 -40.76 -5.41
N PHE A 1086 -21.79 -41.19 -4.19
CA PHE A 1086 -21.60 -42.58 -3.77
C PHE A 1086 -22.70 -43.51 -4.27
N ASP A 1087 -23.92 -43.00 -4.48
CA ASP A 1087 -25.06 -43.78 -4.96
C ASP A 1087 -24.75 -44.49 -6.30
N GLY A 1088 -25.08 -45.78 -6.35
CA GLY A 1088 -24.80 -46.69 -7.47
C GLY A 1088 -23.32 -47.02 -7.77
N LYS A 1089 -22.34 -46.62 -6.94
CA LYS A 1089 -20.90 -46.92 -7.17
C LYS A 1089 -20.36 -47.98 -6.20
N SER A 1090 -19.45 -48.83 -6.70
CA SER A 1090 -18.67 -49.73 -5.84
C SER A 1090 -17.49 -49.01 -5.17
N GLU A 1091 -17.02 -49.53 -4.02
CA GLU A 1091 -15.83 -49.00 -3.35
C GLU A 1091 -14.56 -48.99 -4.24
N GLU A 1092 -14.44 -49.99 -5.12
CA GLU A 1092 -13.33 -50.11 -6.07
C GLU A 1092 -13.42 -48.99 -7.13
N THR A 1093 -14.62 -48.70 -7.64
CA THR A 1093 -14.87 -47.55 -8.52
C THR A 1093 -14.54 -46.23 -7.81
N VAL A 1094 -14.86 -46.10 -6.53
CA VAL A 1094 -14.53 -44.90 -5.73
C VAL A 1094 -13.02 -44.77 -5.52
N ARG A 1095 -12.31 -45.85 -5.19
CA ARG A 1095 -10.84 -45.89 -5.08
C ARG A 1095 -10.16 -45.49 -6.39
N ASN A 1096 -10.59 -46.05 -7.52
CA ASN A 1096 -10.04 -45.71 -8.85
C ASN A 1096 -10.25 -44.23 -9.22
N ILE A 1097 -11.32 -43.58 -8.73
CA ILE A 1097 -11.55 -42.13 -8.92
C ILE A 1097 -10.65 -41.30 -7.98
N ILE A 1098 -10.36 -41.78 -6.77
CA ILE A 1098 -9.43 -41.16 -5.82
C ILE A 1098 -7.99 -41.24 -6.34
N GLU A 1099 -7.56 -42.38 -6.88
CA GLU A 1099 -6.22 -42.56 -7.47
C GLU A 1099 -6.01 -41.71 -8.73
N ARG A 1100 -7.08 -41.46 -9.51
CA ARG A 1100 -7.07 -40.52 -10.65
C ARG A 1100 -7.16 -39.04 -10.24
N SER A 1101 -7.32 -38.73 -8.95
CA SER A 1101 -7.29 -37.35 -8.44
C SER A 1101 -5.85 -36.96 -8.06
N PRO A 1102 -5.24 -35.92 -8.67
CA PRO A 1102 -3.90 -35.45 -8.32
C PRO A 1102 -3.71 -35.07 -6.84
N PHE A 1103 -4.80 -34.84 -6.09
CA PHE A 1103 -4.77 -34.57 -4.65
C PHE A 1103 -4.92 -35.83 -3.77
N GLY A 1104 -5.04 -37.03 -4.35
CA GLY A 1104 -5.23 -38.29 -3.61
C GLY A 1104 -6.53 -38.35 -2.80
N ARG A 1105 -7.51 -37.49 -3.10
CA ARG A 1105 -8.82 -37.40 -2.43
C ARG A 1105 -9.94 -37.00 -3.37
N LEU A 1106 -11.19 -37.26 -2.96
CA LEU A 1106 -12.36 -36.58 -3.50
C LEU A 1106 -12.41 -35.13 -3.02
N GLY A 1107 -13.12 -34.28 -3.77
CA GLY A 1107 -13.49 -32.94 -3.32
C GLY A 1107 -14.45 -32.98 -2.12
N GLU A 1108 -14.36 -31.98 -1.25
CA GLU A 1108 -15.30 -31.74 -0.16
C GLU A 1108 -16.39 -30.76 -0.62
N THR A 1109 -17.57 -30.79 0.03
CA THR A 1109 -18.63 -29.82 -0.24
C THR A 1109 -18.18 -28.37 0.07
N LYS A 1110 -17.25 -28.22 1.02
CA LYS A 1110 -16.51 -27.00 1.36
C LYS A 1110 -15.70 -26.43 0.19
N ASP A 1111 -15.03 -27.27 -0.60
CA ASP A 1111 -14.20 -26.83 -1.72
C ASP A 1111 -15.06 -26.06 -2.75
N ILE A 1112 -16.28 -26.56 -3.02
CA ILE A 1112 -17.25 -25.92 -3.92
C ILE A 1112 -17.92 -24.71 -3.26
N ALA A 1113 -18.31 -24.81 -1.98
CA ALA A 1113 -18.95 -23.71 -1.25
C ALA A 1113 -18.06 -22.46 -1.18
N SER A 1114 -16.74 -22.64 -1.04
CA SER A 1114 -15.76 -21.56 -1.02
C SER A 1114 -15.73 -20.78 -2.34
N VAL A 1115 -15.75 -21.47 -3.49
CA VAL A 1115 -15.81 -20.86 -4.84
C VAL A 1115 -17.13 -20.11 -5.04
N VAL A 1116 -18.25 -20.69 -4.62
CA VAL A 1116 -19.57 -20.03 -4.68
C VAL A 1116 -19.62 -18.79 -3.78
N GLY A 1117 -19.06 -18.85 -2.57
CA GLY A 1117 -18.97 -17.71 -1.65
C GLY A 1117 -18.10 -16.57 -2.17
N PHE A 1118 -17.05 -16.88 -2.95
CA PHE A 1118 -16.27 -15.87 -3.69
C PHE A 1118 -17.09 -15.24 -4.83
N LEU A 1119 -17.72 -16.04 -5.69
CA LEU A 1119 -18.56 -15.53 -6.79
C LEU A 1119 -19.81 -14.76 -6.32
N ALA A 1120 -20.31 -15.05 -5.12
CA ALA A 1120 -21.41 -14.31 -4.49
C ALA A 1120 -21.00 -12.95 -3.91
N SER A 1121 -19.69 -12.71 -3.72
CA SER A 1121 -19.13 -11.48 -3.18
C SER A 1121 -18.94 -10.40 -4.26
N ASP A 1122 -18.35 -9.26 -3.87
CA ASP A 1122 -17.95 -8.22 -4.83
C ASP A 1122 -16.57 -8.48 -5.44
N GLY A 1123 -15.73 -9.32 -4.82
CA GLY A 1123 -14.54 -9.86 -5.47
C GLY A 1123 -14.87 -10.72 -6.70
N GLY A 1124 -16.10 -11.25 -6.79
CA GLY A 1124 -16.63 -11.96 -7.95
C GLY A 1124 -17.15 -11.06 -9.08
N GLU A 1125 -17.24 -9.74 -8.91
CA GLU A 1125 -17.97 -8.84 -9.85
C GLU A 1125 -17.38 -8.79 -11.27
N TRP A 1126 -16.07 -8.96 -11.40
CA TRP A 1126 -15.42 -8.97 -12.72
C TRP A 1126 -15.58 -10.30 -13.48
N ILE A 1127 -16.03 -11.37 -12.80
CA ILE A 1127 -16.24 -12.69 -13.39
C ILE A 1127 -17.67 -12.77 -13.90
N ASN A 1128 -17.86 -12.85 -15.21
CA ASN A 1128 -19.18 -12.95 -15.83
C ASN A 1128 -19.15 -13.85 -17.07
N GLY A 1129 -20.19 -14.68 -17.26
CA GLY A 1129 -20.33 -15.62 -18.36
C GLY A 1129 -19.37 -16.81 -18.33
N GLN A 1130 -18.68 -17.04 -17.21
CA GLN A 1130 -17.63 -18.06 -17.09
C GLN A 1130 -18.16 -19.40 -16.55
N VAL A 1131 -17.42 -20.47 -16.83
CA VAL A 1131 -17.56 -21.77 -16.16
C VAL A 1131 -16.32 -21.98 -15.32
N ILE A 1132 -16.48 -21.88 -14.00
CA ILE A 1132 -15.38 -22.05 -13.05
C ILE A 1132 -15.28 -23.52 -12.68
N VAL A 1133 -14.28 -24.20 -13.24
CA VAL A 1133 -14.04 -25.63 -13.00
C VAL A 1133 -13.38 -25.83 -11.64
N ALA A 1134 -14.05 -26.57 -10.76
CA ALA A 1134 -13.67 -26.80 -9.37
C ALA A 1134 -13.58 -28.32 -9.12
N ASN A 1135 -12.55 -28.94 -9.70
CA ASN A 1135 -12.48 -30.39 -9.91
C ASN A 1135 -11.22 -31.08 -9.35
N GLY A 1136 -10.34 -30.36 -8.64
CA GLY A 1136 -9.08 -30.91 -8.15
C GLY A 1136 -8.12 -31.38 -9.25
N ALA A 1137 -8.18 -30.76 -10.44
CA ALA A 1137 -7.46 -31.18 -11.64
C ALA A 1137 -7.85 -32.59 -12.16
N PHE A 1138 -9.10 -33.01 -11.94
CA PHE A 1138 -9.75 -34.12 -12.64
C PHE A 1138 -10.00 -33.76 -14.12
N LEU A 1139 -8.93 -33.78 -14.91
CA LEU A 1139 -8.90 -33.57 -16.35
C LEU A 1139 -9.12 -34.91 -17.10
N LYS A 1140 -9.23 -34.85 -18.43
CA LYS A 1140 -9.53 -36.00 -19.32
C LYS A 1140 -8.57 -37.19 -19.14
#